data_AF-A0A821IHV2-F1
#
_entry.id   AF-A0A821IHV2-F1
#
_cell.length_a   1.000
_cell.length_b   1.000
_cell.length_c   1.000
_cell.angle_alpha   90.00
_cell.angle_beta   90.00
_cell.angle_gamma   90.00
#
_symmetry.space_group_name_H-M   'P 1'
#
loop_
_entity.id
_entity.type
_entity.pdbx_description
1 polymer ?
#
loop_
_entity_poly.entity_id
_entity_poly.type
_entity_poly.pdbx_seq_one_letter_code
_entity_poly.pdbx_strand_id
1 'polypeptide(L)'
;LITCSGNGKDSSLRFIRTGIGIHEHASIDLRNIKGIWALKVDNHYDNHLIVAFFDQTRLFHLQNDEIEEVELAGFDFQHQTLFCANVVSDQYLQITTHSIRLIGNYGKDLLVEWTNDQNEITVGSSNTTQCVCASGNQLIYFEIGRASLSEINKCKLPYNIACLDVTPLNPQEERTNLCVVGLWTQISVWMYRLPTLDVLHKEPLTSDTLPRSVVMITFDSQPYVVISLADGPIVYYLLDTVQGLLYERKKVALGTKPTTLTICQRTDLSPNTITSSSSNDPSTQRTVLFACSDRPSVISSSNTKLVFSAVNLREIVCMCSFHSEFYGPSLTLVTDMGVILGRIDDIQKLHVRSLGLGEPARRIAFMEDEKAYIILTQYLDMYQTDTITPISKQAHQKIDCPTTIKTLNEIIPPTQNDIIDSIVILDQHTHEARVSVRLLYREEALSVCVITFADDLSTPYIAVGTAVIFEDEDTPKIGRIILFRYKNGHLNIITEKELNGAPHAMIAFQGKLLVAIGSSIRLYKLSSQTHELTQLTQYLGHIDCLQVKIKDDFVLFTDLMKSITVLRYNVDDGKFEEIAHDVHPQWSTACEFFDDDTFICAEDGGNLISCHKDSGSTKENERNILKELGLCHLGENINVFRHGCLVTQQTAESTVSLETCTLMGGVSGYIGLLLQLTSTLYQLLMSLQLALADYVPSVGKIDHGAWRSFESDGRSDVSCGFVDGDLIETYLDLPKSVQQELIQDLRGENNIPINTTVEELVKIIEELARIH
;
A
#
# COMPACT_ATOMS: atom_id res chain seq x y z
N LEU A 1 -5.03 -4.19 3.30
CA LEU A 1 -6.15 -4.10 4.27
C LEU A 1 -7.47 -3.94 3.54
N ILE A 2 -8.56 -4.53 4.05
CA ILE A 2 -9.92 -4.37 3.52
C ILE A 2 -10.81 -3.94 4.67
N THR A 3 -11.57 -2.85 4.49
CA THR A 3 -12.42 -2.28 5.54
C THR A 3 -13.87 -2.20 5.09
N CYS A 4 -14.80 -2.47 6.00
CA CYS A 4 -16.19 -2.02 5.87
C CYS A 4 -16.24 -0.56 6.33
N SER A 5 -16.58 0.36 5.44
CA SER A 5 -16.50 1.79 5.71
C SER A 5 -17.76 2.53 5.27
N GLY A 6 -18.06 3.64 5.94
CA GLY A 6 -19.25 4.44 5.66
C GLY A 6 -20.53 3.84 6.25
N ASN A 7 -21.63 4.58 6.12
CA ASN A 7 -22.94 4.20 6.64
C ASN A 7 -24.04 4.51 5.60
N GLY A 8 -25.16 3.79 5.68
CA GLY A 8 -26.28 3.95 4.75
C GLY A 8 -25.85 3.74 3.30
N LYS A 9 -26.30 4.64 2.41
CA LYS A 9 -26.02 4.58 0.96
C LYS A 9 -24.55 4.75 0.59
N ASP A 10 -23.77 5.44 1.44
CA ASP A 10 -22.35 5.73 1.18
C ASP A 10 -21.43 4.63 1.71
N SER A 11 -22.02 3.51 2.18
CA SER A 11 -21.25 2.37 2.62
C SER A 11 -20.51 1.70 1.45
N SER A 12 -19.26 1.36 1.71
CA SER A 12 -18.33 0.81 0.75
C SER A 12 -17.37 -0.16 1.41
N LEU A 13 -16.87 -1.12 0.63
CA LEU A 13 -15.62 -1.79 0.97
C LEU A 13 -14.46 -0.96 0.44
N ARG A 14 -13.47 -0.68 1.29
CA ARG A 14 -12.24 -0.01 0.86
C ARG A 14 -11.08 -1.00 0.87
N PHE A 15 -10.40 -1.11 -0.25
CA PHE A 15 -9.20 -1.92 -0.45
C PHE A 15 -8.00 -0.99 -0.37
N ILE A 16 -7.23 -1.14 0.70
CA ILE A 16 -6.12 -0.26 1.04
C ILE A 16 -4.82 -1.05 0.82
N ARG A 17 -3.98 -0.54 -0.08
CA ARG A 17 -2.68 -1.11 -0.44
C ARG A 17 -1.62 -0.02 -0.35
N THR A 18 -0.43 -0.35 0.13
CA THR A 18 0.73 0.55 0.05
C THR A 18 1.22 0.65 -1.38
N GLY A 19 1.66 1.83 -1.78
CA GLY A 19 2.18 2.09 -3.13
C GLY A 19 1.14 2.64 -4.10
N ILE A 20 1.60 3.02 -5.28
CA ILE A 20 0.83 3.70 -6.31
C ILE A 20 0.10 2.66 -7.17
N GLY A 21 -1.20 2.85 -7.34
CA GLY A 21 -2.03 2.06 -8.26
C GLY A 21 -1.85 2.46 -9.72
N ILE A 22 -2.18 1.54 -10.62
CA ILE A 22 -2.25 1.79 -12.06
C ILE A 22 -3.67 1.44 -12.51
N HIS A 23 -4.32 2.39 -13.16
CA HIS A 23 -5.59 2.20 -13.83
C HIS A 23 -5.34 1.72 -15.27
N GLU A 24 -5.56 0.44 -15.50
CA GLU A 24 -5.40 -0.20 -16.81
C GLU A 24 -6.53 0.20 -17.77
N HIS A 25 -6.16 0.65 -18.97
CA HIS A 25 -7.10 0.93 -20.06
C HIS A 25 -7.11 -0.18 -21.10
N ALA A 26 -5.92 -0.67 -21.46
CA ALA A 26 -5.75 -1.74 -22.44
C ALA A 26 -4.50 -2.57 -22.12
N SER A 27 -4.50 -3.84 -22.55
CA SER A 27 -3.35 -4.72 -22.47
C SER A 27 -3.12 -5.48 -23.77
N ILE A 28 -1.84 -5.73 -24.07
CA ILE A 28 -1.38 -6.44 -25.25
C ILE A 28 -0.47 -7.59 -24.78
N ASP A 29 -0.82 -8.82 -25.16
CA ASP A 29 -0.06 -10.02 -24.79
C ASP A 29 1.21 -10.20 -25.63
N LEU A 30 2.25 -9.41 -25.33
CA LEU A 30 3.58 -9.50 -25.97
C LEU A 30 4.66 -9.78 -24.93
N ARG A 31 5.53 -10.77 -25.21
CA ARG A 31 6.59 -11.20 -24.29
C ARG A 31 7.98 -10.84 -24.80
N ASN A 32 8.96 -10.83 -23.90
CA ASN A 32 10.38 -10.63 -24.21
C ASN A 32 10.73 -9.25 -24.79
N ILE A 33 9.95 -8.23 -24.45
CA ILE A 33 10.21 -6.85 -24.85
C ILE A 33 11.42 -6.31 -24.09
N LYS A 34 12.27 -5.56 -24.80
CA LYS A 34 13.49 -4.92 -24.26
C LYS A 34 13.40 -3.40 -24.18
N GLY A 35 12.58 -2.77 -25.02
CA GLY A 35 12.43 -1.32 -25.07
C GLY A 35 11.09 -0.95 -25.69
N ILE A 36 10.56 0.19 -25.27
CA ILE A 36 9.31 0.74 -25.79
C ILE A 36 9.42 2.26 -25.91
N TRP A 37 8.95 2.82 -27.02
CA TRP A 37 8.96 4.26 -27.27
C TRP A 37 7.68 4.70 -27.98
N ALA A 38 7.17 5.88 -27.60
CA ALA A 38 6.05 6.52 -28.25
C ALA A 38 6.52 7.44 -29.38
N LEU A 39 5.76 7.49 -30.47
CA LEU A 39 5.99 8.40 -31.58
C LEU A 39 4.72 9.16 -31.98
N LYS A 40 4.95 10.40 -32.40
CA LYS A 40 3.96 11.28 -33.03
C LYS A 40 4.12 11.24 -34.54
N VAL A 41 3.22 10.56 -35.24
CA VAL A 41 3.25 10.45 -36.72
C VAL A 41 2.05 11.18 -37.29
N ASP A 42 2.28 12.20 -38.13
CA ASP A 42 1.21 13.00 -38.76
C ASP A 42 0.16 13.60 -37.78
N ASN A 43 0.44 13.62 -36.47
CA ASN A 43 -0.49 14.05 -35.41
C ASN A 43 0.24 14.83 -34.30
N HIS A 44 -0.51 15.61 -33.53
CA HIS A 44 -0.03 16.31 -32.31
C HIS A 44 0.07 15.36 -31.11
N TYR A 45 -0.73 14.30 -31.10
CA TYR A 45 -0.76 13.26 -30.07
C TYR A 45 0.08 12.03 -30.47
N ASP A 46 0.53 11.27 -29.47
CA ASP A 46 1.21 10.00 -29.68
C ASP A 46 0.22 8.99 -30.27
N ASN A 47 0.58 8.38 -31.38
CA ASN A 47 -0.28 7.45 -32.11
C ASN A 47 0.45 6.19 -32.59
N HIS A 48 1.77 6.10 -32.38
CA HIS A 48 2.54 4.91 -32.68
C HIS A 48 3.38 4.49 -31.47
N LEU A 49 3.54 3.18 -31.30
CA LEU A 49 4.36 2.54 -30.28
C LEU A 49 5.40 1.64 -30.96
N ILE A 50 6.67 1.93 -30.72
CA ILE A 50 7.78 1.07 -31.15
C ILE A 50 8.11 0.12 -30.01
N VAL A 51 8.16 -1.17 -30.33
CA VAL A 51 8.48 -2.24 -29.38
C VAL A 51 9.72 -2.97 -29.88
N ALA A 52 10.81 -2.90 -29.12
CA ALA A 52 12.04 -3.61 -29.42
C ALA A 52 12.11 -4.98 -28.74
N PHE A 53 12.47 -5.99 -29.52
CA PHE A 53 12.84 -7.33 -29.06
C PHE A 53 14.35 -7.52 -29.18
N PHE A 54 14.84 -8.72 -28.89
CA PHE A 54 16.29 -9.01 -28.94
C PHE A 54 16.85 -9.00 -30.37
N ASP A 55 16.04 -9.42 -31.35
CA ASP A 55 16.44 -9.67 -32.73
C ASP A 55 15.60 -8.91 -33.76
N GLN A 56 14.59 -8.16 -33.32
CA GLN A 56 13.68 -7.43 -34.22
C GLN A 56 13.06 -6.23 -33.52
N THR A 57 12.51 -5.32 -34.31
CA THR A 57 11.68 -4.20 -33.84
C THR A 57 10.30 -4.33 -34.48
N ARG A 58 9.23 -3.99 -33.76
CA ARG A 58 7.87 -3.89 -34.29
C ARG A 58 7.30 -2.52 -34.01
N LEU A 59 6.36 -2.10 -34.86
CA LEU A 59 5.69 -0.82 -34.75
C LEU A 59 4.18 -1.07 -34.71
N PHE A 60 3.52 -0.47 -33.72
CA PHE A 60 2.08 -0.54 -33.55
C PHE A 60 1.47 0.84 -33.75
N HIS A 61 0.40 0.91 -34.51
CA HIS A 61 -0.42 2.10 -34.67
C HIS A 61 -1.66 1.98 -33.78
N LEU A 62 -1.93 3.02 -32.99
CA LEU A 62 -3.16 3.13 -32.22
C LEU A 62 -4.15 4.01 -32.97
N GLN A 63 -5.27 3.43 -33.37
CA GLN A 63 -6.40 4.15 -33.94
C GLN A 63 -7.64 3.93 -33.08
N ASN A 64 -8.10 5.00 -32.42
CA ASN A 64 -9.16 4.95 -31.40
C ASN A 64 -8.76 4.01 -30.23
N ASP A 65 -9.30 2.80 -30.22
CA ASP A 65 -9.09 1.75 -29.20
C ASP A 65 -8.46 0.47 -29.80
N GLU A 66 -8.23 0.46 -31.12
CA GLU A 66 -7.64 -0.68 -31.82
C GLU A 66 -6.13 -0.47 -32.03
N ILE A 67 -5.37 -1.53 -31.76
CA ILE A 67 -3.92 -1.56 -31.88
C ILE A 67 -3.55 -2.51 -33.02
N GLU A 68 -2.98 -1.96 -34.09
CA GLU A 68 -2.60 -2.70 -35.29
C GLU A 68 -1.08 -2.65 -35.52
N GLU A 69 -0.49 -3.75 -35.98
CA GLU A 69 0.92 -3.78 -36.38
C GLU A 69 1.09 -3.18 -37.78
N VAL A 70 2.00 -2.19 -37.92
CA VAL A 70 2.20 -1.42 -39.15
C VAL A 70 3.70 -1.35 -39.47
N GLU A 71 4.04 -1.31 -40.76
CA GLU A 71 5.41 -1.12 -41.24
C GLU A 71 5.60 0.28 -41.86
N LEU A 72 6.72 0.93 -41.54
CA LEU A 72 7.13 2.22 -42.11
C LEU A 72 8.43 2.05 -42.90
N ALA A 73 8.44 2.48 -44.16
CA ALA A 73 9.50 2.18 -45.12
C ALA A 73 10.92 2.66 -44.73
N GLY A 74 11.05 3.67 -43.87
CA GLY A 74 12.34 4.14 -43.37
C GLY A 74 12.91 3.41 -42.14
N PHE A 75 12.08 2.64 -41.42
CA PHE A 75 12.49 1.98 -40.18
C PHE A 75 13.22 0.66 -40.43
N ASP A 76 14.17 0.34 -39.55
CA ASP A 76 14.77 -0.99 -39.47
C ASP A 76 13.97 -1.87 -38.50
N PHE A 77 13.39 -2.95 -39.01
CA PHE A 77 12.66 -3.94 -38.21
C PHE A 77 13.49 -5.21 -37.94
N GLN A 78 14.64 -5.38 -38.59
CA GLN A 78 15.49 -6.59 -38.50
C GLN A 78 16.52 -6.53 -37.37
N HIS A 79 16.75 -5.35 -36.79
CA HIS A 79 17.69 -5.17 -35.69
C HIS A 79 16.98 -4.61 -34.45
N GLN A 80 17.57 -4.84 -33.28
CA GLN A 80 17.08 -4.29 -32.02
C GLN A 80 17.22 -2.77 -32.02
N THR A 81 16.11 -2.06 -31.80
CA THR A 81 16.13 -0.62 -31.51
C THR A 81 16.60 -0.39 -30.08
N LEU A 82 17.58 0.49 -29.91
CA LEU A 82 18.15 0.91 -28.63
C LEU A 82 17.53 2.22 -28.13
N PHE A 83 17.14 3.11 -29.04
CA PHE A 83 16.47 4.37 -28.74
C PHE A 83 15.67 4.84 -29.94
N CYS A 84 14.49 5.41 -29.71
CA CYS A 84 13.70 6.06 -30.76
C CYS A 84 12.99 7.30 -30.22
N ALA A 85 12.95 8.37 -31.01
CA ALA A 85 12.22 9.59 -30.66
C ALA A 85 11.86 10.46 -31.88
N ASN A 86 10.88 11.33 -31.68
CA ASN A 86 10.66 12.49 -32.55
C ASN A 86 11.78 13.52 -32.34
N VAL A 87 12.35 14.02 -33.45
CA VAL A 87 13.44 15.01 -33.44
C VAL A 87 13.09 16.22 -34.29
N VAL A 88 13.93 17.25 -34.27
CA VAL A 88 13.67 18.52 -34.96
C VAL A 88 13.40 18.38 -36.46
N SER A 89 12.67 19.35 -37.02
CA SER A 89 12.29 19.44 -38.43
C SER A 89 11.37 18.32 -38.94
N ASP A 90 10.44 17.85 -38.10
CA ASP A 90 9.48 16.77 -38.41
C ASP A 90 10.16 15.50 -38.92
N GLN A 91 11.10 14.99 -38.11
CA GLN A 91 11.86 13.78 -38.41
C GLN A 91 11.79 12.79 -37.23
N TYR A 92 12.08 11.53 -37.52
CA TYR A 92 12.21 10.47 -36.52
C TYR A 92 13.65 9.99 -36.49
N LEU A 93 14.16 9.75 -35.29
CA LEU A 93 15.46 9.14 -35.07
C LEU A 93 15.26 7.73 -34.57
N GLN A 94 15.85 6.75 -35.26
CA GLN A 94 15.95 5.37 -34.79
C GLN A 94 17.43 5.01 -34.62
N ILE A 95 17.82 4.63 -33.41
CA ILE A 95 19.14 4.07 -33.12
C ILE A 95 18.99 2.57 -32.95
N THR A 96 19.58 1.77 -33.84
CA THR A 96 19.64 0.32 -33.72
C THR A 96 21.03 -0.15 -33.28
N THR A 97 21.21 -1.44 -33.08
CA THR A 97 22.55 -2.04 -32.89
C THR A 97 23.45 -1.89 -34.12
N HIS A 98 22.88 -1.69 -35.31
CA HIS A 98 23.62 -1.62 -36.57
C HIS A 98 23.87 -0.18 -37.06
N SER A 99 22.84 0.68 -37.02
CA SER A 99 22.90 2.02 -37.61
C SER A 99 22.06 3.05 -36.88
N ILE A 100 22.36 4.33 -37.13
CA ILE A 100 21.52 5.47 -36.75
C ILE A 100 20.78 5.94 -38.00
N ARG A 101 19.46 5.92 -37.95
CA ARG A 101 18.58 6.29 -39.08
C ARG A 101 17.79 7.53 -38.76
N LEU A 102 17.81 8.48 -39.68
CA LEU A 102 16.97 9.67 -39.68
C LEU A 102 15.90 9.51 -40.75
N ILE A 103 14.64 9.59 -40.37
CA ILE A 103 13.49 9.27 -41.20
C ILE A 103 12.61 10.52 -41.30
N GLY A 104 12.12 10.84 -42.49
CA GLY A 104 11.26 12.00 -42.69
C GLY A 104 9.81 11.71 -42.34
N ASN A 105 9.11 12.67 -41.72
CA ASN A 105 7.66 12.60 -41.55
C ASN A 105 6.95 12.58 -42.92
N TYR A 106 7.35 13.49 -43.81
CA TYR A 106 6.84 13.55 -45.19
C TYR A 106 7.47 12.47 -46.06
N GLY A 107 6.64 11.55 -46.57
CA GLY A 107 7.05 10.43 -47.44
C GLY A 107 7.44 9.16 -46.67
N LYS A 108 7.71 9.26 -45.36
CA LYS A 108 8.10 8.12 -44.50
C LYS A 108 9.35 7.37 -45.00
N ASP A 109 10.17 8.08 -45.78
CA ASP A 109 11.40 7.58 -46.39
C ASP A 109 12.61 7.80 -45.48
N LEU A 110 13.61 6.94 -45.65
CA LEU A 110 14.93 7.08 -45.03
C LEU A 110 15.66 8.30 -45.61
N LEU A 111 16.01 9.27 -44.76
CA LEU A 111 16.74 10.47 -45.16
C LEU A 111 18.25 10.27 -45.07
N VAL A 112 18.70 9.76 -43.92
CA VAL A 112 20.12 9.54 -43.63
C VAL A 112 20.28 8.26 -42.85
N GLU A 113 21.27 7.46 -43.21
CA GLU A 113 21.73 6.33 -42.43
C GLU A 113 23.22 6.50 -42.13
N TRP A 114 23.58 6.43 -40.85
CA TRP A 114 24.94 6.37 -40.39
C TRP A 114 25.22 4.96 -39.86
N THR A 115 26.23 4.30 -40.40
CA THR A 115 26.70 2.98 -39.99
C THR A 115 28.11 3.09 -39.43
N ASN A 116 28.43 2.25 -38.45
CA ASN A 116 29.77 2.17 -37.91
C ASN A 116 30.50 0.96 -38.51
N ASP A 117 31.53 1.20 -39.30
CA ASP A 117 32.29 0.14 -39.99
C ASP A 117 33.03 -0.82 -39.05
N GLN A 118 33.25 -0.43 -37.79
CA GLN A 118 34.14 -1.17 -36.87
C GLN A 118 33.41 -2.12 -35.91
N ASN A 119 32.34 -1.65 -35.28
CA ASN A 119 31.66 -2.33 -34.18
C ASN A 119 30.19 -1.89 -34.11
N GLU A 120 29.34 -2.77 -33.59
CA GLU A 120 27.94 -2.46 -33.31
C GLU A 120 27.80 -1.31 -32.29
N ILE A 121 26.66 -0.63 -32.35
CA ILE A 121 26.27 0.39 -31.39
C ILE A 121 25.75 -0.34 -30.15
N THR A 122 26.30 -0.02 -28.99
CA THR A 122 25.95 -0.68 -27.72
C THR A 122 24.94 0.11 -26.90
N VAL A 123 24.99 1.45 -26.96
CA VAL A 123 24.10 2.35 -26.22
C VAL A 123 23.88 3.62 -27.05
N GLY A 124 22.68 4.17 -27.03
CA GLY A 124 22.36 5.46 -27.64
C GLY A 124 21.39 6.26 -26.77
N SER A 125 21.53 7.58 -26.81
CA SER A 125 20.59 8.53 -26.21
C SER A 125 20.52 9.77 -27.08
N SER A 126 19.35 10.37 -27.16
CA SER A 126 19.12 11.58 -27.95
C SER A 126 18.15 12.49 -27.23
N ASN A 127 18.36 13.79 -27.38
CA ASN A 127 17.30 14.78 -27.21
C ASN A 127 16.77 15.16 -28.60
N THR A 128 16.08 16.30 -28.73
CA THR A 128 15.47 16.72 -30.00
C THR A 128 16.48 17.17 -31.06
N THR A 129 17.66 17.68 -30.65
CA THR A 129 18.67 18.27 -31.56
C THR A 129 20.01 17.54 -31.55
N GLN A 130 20.29 16.74 -30.54
CA GLN A 130 21.59 16.11 -30.29
C GLN A 130 21.41 14.62 -30.07
N CYS A 131 22.29 13.83 -30.69
CA CYS A 131 22.36 12.38 -30.53
C CYS A 131 23.76 11.98 -30.09
N VAL A 132 23.85 11.11 -29.09
CA VAL A 132 25.11 10.51 -28.64
C VAL A 132 24.97 9.00 -28.68
N CYS A 133 25.94 8.33 -29.29
CA CYS A 133 26.01 6.88 -29.30
C CYS A 133 27.37 6.38 -28.81
N ALA A 134 27.36 5.15 -28.31
CA ALA A 134 28.54 4.43 -27.90
C ALA A 134 28.70 3.18 -28.75
N SER A 135 29.92 2.96 -29.24
CA SER A 135 30.33 1.70 -29.85
C SER A 135 31.52 1.13 -29.08
N GLY A 136 31.24 0.24 -28.12
CA GLY A 136 32.22 -0.28 -27.18
C GLY A 136 32.78 0.81 -26.27
N ASN A 137 34.02 1.24 -26.52
CA ASN A 137 34.69 2.33 -25.80
C ASN A 137 34.81 3.63 -26.60
N GLN A 138 34.19 3.72 -27.76
CA GLN A 138 34.14 4.96 -28.55
C GLN A 138 32.82 5.69 -28.29
N LEU A 139 32.90 6.96 -27.90
CA LEU A 139 31.77 7.88 -27.74
C LEU A 139 31.72 8.81 -28.96
N ILE A 140 30.56 8.91 -29.60
CA ILE A 140 30.39 9.68 -30.83
C ILE A 140 29.21 10.63 -30.64
N TYR A 141 29.44 11.92 -30.93
CA TYR A 141 28.45 12.99 -30.80
C TYR A 141 28.01 13.49 -32.18
N PHE A 142 26.69 13.51 -32.38
CA PHE A 142 26.03 13.97 -33.59
C PHE A 142 25.11 15.15 -33.31
N GLU A 143 25.05 16.07 -34.28
CA GLU A 143 24.02 17.09 -34.35
C GLU A 143 22.99 16.72 -35.42
N ILE A 144 21.71 16.84 -35.05
CA ILE A 144 20.55 16.53 -35.88
C ILE A 144 20.10 17.82 -36.55
N GLY A 145 20.27 17.86 -37.87
CA GLY A 145 19.78 18.94 -38.72
C GLY A 145 18.58 18.49 -39.56
N ARG A 146 18.15 19.37 -40.46
CA ARG A 146 17.11 19.05 -41.45
C ARG A 146 17.69 18.09 -42.50
N ALA A 147 17.22 16.85 -42.52
CA ALA A 147 17.69 15.78 -43.40
C ALA A 147 19.22 15.59 -43.37
N SER A 148 19.84 15.86 -42.22
CA SER A 148 21.29 15.74 -42.03
C SER A 148 21.62 15.27 -40.62
N LEU A 149 22.59 14.37 -40.52
CA LEU A 149 23.14 13.89 -39.26
C LEU A 149 24.65 14.10 -39.33
N SER A 150 25.17 15.15 -38.69
CA SER A 150 26.59 15.49 -38.74
C SER A 150 27.32 14.97 -37.52
N GLU A 151 28.34 14.12 -37.74
CA GLU A 151 29.31 13.74 -36.73
C GLU A 151 30.19 14.96 -36.38
N ILE A 152 30.03 15.49 -35.18
CA ILE A 152 30.76 16.68 -34.73
C ILE A 152 32.07 16.29 -34.04
N ASN A 153 32.03 15.26 -33.19
CA ASN A 153 33.19 14.87 -32.40
C ASN A 153 33.13 13.40 -31.98
N LYS A 154 34.31 12.80 -31.79
CA LYS A 154 34.50 11.40 -31.43
C LYS A 154 35.64 11.25 -30.44
N CYS A 155 35.39 10.56 -29.33
CA CYS A 155 36.35 10.34 -28.26
C CYS A 155 36.49 8.84 -27.94
N LYS A 156 37.72 8.38 -27.69
CA LYS A 156 37.99 6.99 -27.27
C LYS A 156 38.27 6.96 -25.77
N LEU A 157 37.43 6.23 -25.04
CA LEU A 157 37.51 6.06 -23.60
C LEU A 157 38.41 4.87 -23.23
N PRO A 158 38.98 4.86 -22.01
CA PRO A 158 39.83 3.76 -21.55
C PRO A 158 39.06 2.44 -21.40
N TYR A 159 37.75 2.50 -21.14
CA TYR A 159 36.90 1.34 -20.86
C TYR A 159 35.59 1.40 -21.64
N ASN A 160 34.89 0.27 -21.72
CA ASN A 160 33.59 0.20 -22.39
C ASN A 160 32.53 1.02 -21.65
N ILE A 161 31.63 1.62 -22.43
CA ILE A 161 30.52 2.44 -21.93
C ILE A 161 29.33 1.54 -21.57
N ALA A 162 28.76 1.75 -20.39
CA ALA A 162 27.62 0.99 -19.87
C ALA A 162 26.28 1.67 -20.13
N CYS A 163 26.23 2.98 -19.89
CA CYS A 163 25.03 3.80 -20.01
C CYS A 163 25.43 5.25 -20.30
N LEU A 164 24.56 5.99 -20.96
CA LEU A 164 24.78 7.40 -21.28
C LEU A 164 23.46 8.16 -21.35
N ASP A 165 23.49 9.46 -21.08
CA ASP A 165 22.32 10.33 -21.19
C ASP A 165 22.69 11.76 -21.61
N VAL A 166 21.78 12.39 -22.35
CA VAL A 166 21.89 13.76 -22.89
C VAL A 166 20.58 14.55 -22.73
N THR A 167 19.80 14.20 -21.72
CA THR A 167 18.55 14.89 -21.42
C THR A 167 18.85 16.36 -21.03
N PRO A 168 18.13 17.35 -21.62
CA PRO A 168 18.24 18.74 -21.20
C PRO A 168 17.65 18.93 -19.80
N LEU A 169 18.41 19.61 -18.93
CA LEU A 169 18.00 19.86 -17.54
C LEU A 169 16.87 20.89 -17.43
N ASN A 170 16.78 21.80 -18.40
CA ASN A 170 15.71 22.78 -18.50
C ASN A 170 14.71 22.31 -19.58
N PRO A 171 13.43 22.05 -19.24
CA PRO A 171 12.43 21.60 -20.21
C PRO A 171 12.20 22.56 -21.38
N GLN A 172 12.54 23.85 -21.22
CA GLN A 172 12.42 24.86 -22.27
C GLN A 172 13.59 24.83 -23.27
N GLU A 173 14.66 24.08 -22.96
CA GLU A 173 15.84 23.99 -23.80
C GLU A 173 15.81 22.70 -24.62
N GLU A 174 15.99 22.82 -25.93
CA GLU A 174 16.06 21.69 -26.86
C GLU A 174 17.46 21.06 -26.94
N ARG A 175 18.44 21.62 -26.22
CA ARG A 175 19.84 21.20 -26.24
C ARG A 175 20.42 21.15 -24.83
N THR A 176 21.45 20.33 -24.65
CA THR A 176 22.25 20.28 -23.43
C THR A 176 23.72 20.53 -23.73
N ASN A 177 24.42 21.08 -22.74
CA ASN A 177 25.88 21.25 -22.76
C ASN A 177 26.61 20.12 -22.02
N LEU A 178 25.87 19.18 -21.43
CA LEU A 178 26.39 18.12 -20.58
C LEU A 178 26.01 16.75 -21.17
N CYS A 179 26.92 15.80 -21.07
CA CYS A 179 26.67 14.40 -21.34
C CYS A 179 27.21 13.59 -20.17
N VAL A 180 26.41 12.67 -19.64
CA VAL A 180 26.83 11.77 -18.56
C VAL A 180 27.09 10.38 -19.13
N VAL A 181 28.20 9.76 -18.71
CA VAL A 181 28.65 8.46 -19.22
C VAL A 181 29.09 7.55 -18.06
N GLY A 182 28.50 6.36 -17.96
CA GLY A 182 28.91 5.30 -17.03
C GLY A 182 29.85 4.28 -17.67
N LEU A 183 30.88 3.83 -16.95
CA LEU A 183 31.92 2.91 -17.45
C LEU A 183 31.91 1.54 -16.75
N TRP A 184 32.33 0.49 -17.47
CA TRP A 184 32.38 -0.89 -16.95
C TRP A 184 33.53 -1.10 -15.93
N THR A 185 34.79 -0.95 -16.35
CA THR A 185 35.92 -1.51 -15.59
C THR A 185 36.31 -0.72 -14.35
N GLN A 186 36.22 0.62 -14.38
CA GLN A 186 36.55 1.48 -13.23
C GLN A 186 35.30 1.90 -12.44
N ILE A 187 34.13 1.30 -12.73
CA ILE A 187 32.84 1.54 -12.08
C ILE A 187 32.70 3.02 -11.68
N SER A 188 32.66 3.88 -12.70
CA SER A 188 32.73 5.34 -12.51
C SER A 188 31.79 6.04 -13.48
N VAL A 189 31.29 7.20 -13.07
CA VAL A 189 30.45 8.09 -13.88
C VAL A 189 31.21 9.35 -14.21
N TRP A 190 31.30 9.67 -15.50
CA TRP A 190 32.06 10.79 -16.02
C TRP A 190 31.10 11.80 -16.64
N MET A 191 31.31 13.07 -16.30
CA MET A 191 30.59 14.20 -16.90
C MET A 191 31.44 14.77 -18.03
N TYR A 192 30.83 14.93 -19.21
CA TYR A 192 31.44 15.48 -20.41
C TYR A 192 30.77 16.79 -20.81
N ARG A 193 31.56 17.71 -21.39
CA ARG A 193 31.06 18.93 -22.03
C ARG A 193 30.76 18.68 -23.51
N LEU A 194 29.57 19.04 -23.96
CA LEU A 194 29.24 19.09 -25.38
C LEU A 194 29.50 20.50 -25.94
N PRO A 195 30.01 20.66 -27.18
CA PRO A 195 30.34 19.61 -28.17
C PRO A 195 31.79 19.08 -28.10
N THR A 196 32.65 19.62 -27.23
CA THR A 196 34.10 19.34 -27.22
C THR A 196 34.47 17.94 -26.71
N LEU A 197 33.57 17.27 -25.99
CA LEU A 197 33.81 16.00 -25.30
C LEU A 197 34.97 16.08 -24.29
N ASP A 198 35.17 17.25 -23.68
CA ASP A 198 36.10 17.43 -22.57
C ASP A 198 35.52 16.85 -21.29
N VAL A 199 36.34 16.16 -20.50
CA VAL A 199 35.93 15.62 -19.20
C VAL A 199 35.87 16.74 -18.17
N LEU A 200 34.69 16.96 -17.58
CA LEU A 200 34.47 17.93 -16.51
C LEU A 200 34.72 17.33 -15.13
N HIS A 201 34.10 16.18 -14.86
CA HIS A 201 34.18 15.51 -13.56
C HIS A 201 34.26 14.00 -13.74
N LYS A 202 35.00 13.34 -12.85
CA LYS A 202 35.13 11.88 -12.81
C LYS A 202 34.79 11.41 -11.40
N GLU A 203 33.63 10.80 -11.25
CA GLU A 203 33.15 10.30 -9.97
C GLU A 203 33.29 8.77 -9.91
N PRO A 204 34.12 8.22 -9.02
CA PRO A 204 34.14 6.77 -8.78
C PRO A 204 32.88 6.37 -8.01
N LEU A 205 32.11 5.42 -8.54
CA LEU A 205 31.04 4.79 -7.77
C LEU A 205 31.75 3.83 -6.81
N THR A 206 31.73 4.10 -5.51
CA THR A 206 32.35 3.24 -4.47
C THR A 206 31.63 1.90 -4.28
N SER A 207 30.98 1.39 -5.32
CA SER A 207 30.28 0.11 -5.38
C SER A 207 31.03 -0.86 -6.28
N ASP A 208 30.97 -2.15 -5.96
CA ASP A 208 31.55 -3.22 -6.79
C ASP A 208 30.67 -3.59 -7.99
N THR A 209 29.54 -2.89 -8.20
CA THR A 209 28.54 -3.20 -9.21
C THR A 209 28.48 -2.14 -10.31
N LEU A 210 28.32 -2.62 -11.56
CA LEU A 210 28.34 -1.80 -12.76
C LEU A 210 27.13 -0.85 -12.83
N PRO A 211 27.29 0.40 -13.33
CA PRO A 211 26.15 1.25 -13.65
C PRO A 211 25.39 0.70 -14.85
N ARG A 212 24.05 0.70 -14.80
CA ARG A 212 23.20 0.14 -15.85
C ARG A 212 22.35 1.17 -16.58
N SER A 213 21.81 2.14 -15.87
CA SER A 213 21.07 3.27 -16.44
C SER A 213 21.53 4.55 -15.76
N VAL A 214 21.56 5.65 -16.52
CA VAL A 214 21.87 6.98 -15.99
C VAL A 214 20.91 7.98 -16.59
N VAL A 215 20.45 8.93 -15.80
CA VAL A 215 19.53 9.99 -16.22
C VAL A 215 19.90 11.30 -15.53
N MET A 216 19.95 12.39 -16.30
CA MET A 216 19.99 13.75 -15.81
C MET A 216 18.57 14.30 -15.71
N ILE A 217 18.18 14.82 -14.55
CA ILE A 217 16.81 15.30 -14.30
C ILE A 217 16.80 16.47 -13.32
N THR A 218 15.85 17.39 -13.48
CA THR A 218 15.62 18.49 -12.54
C THR A 218 14.37 18.23 -11.73
N PHE A 219 14.49 18.23 -10.40
CA PHE A 219 13.38 18.17 -9.45
C PHE A 219 13.31 19.47 -8.65
N ASP A 220 12.14 20.11 -8.56
CA ASP A 220 11.93 21.37 -7.81
C ASP A 220 13.00 22.44 -8.08
N SER A 221 13.37 22.64 -9.34
CA SER A 221 14.44 23.56 -9.79
C SER A 221 15.88 23.16 -9.40
N GLN A 222 16.09 21.96 -8.88
CA GLN A 222 17.40 21.44 -8.52
C GLN A 222 17.79 20.25 -9.43
N PRO A 223 18.95 20.30 -10.10
CA PRO A 223 19.37 19.25 -11.03
C PRO A 223 20.09 18.10 -10.32
N TYR A 224 19.77 16.88 -10.75
CA TYR A 224 20.25 15.62 -10.22
C TYR A 224 20.81 14.74 -11.34
N VAL A 225 21.77 13.90 -10.97
CA VAL A 225 22.17 12.74 -11.77
C VAL A 225 21.78 11.49 -11.01
N VAL A 226 20.91 10.68 -11.59
CA VAL A 226 20.39 9.44 -11.01
C VAL A 226 20.97 8.26 -11.78
N ILE A 227 21.58 7.33 -11.06
CA ILE A 227 22.31 6.19 -11.60
C ILE A 227 21.75 4.92 -10.99
N SER A 228 21.32 3.98 -11.81
CA SER A 228 20.99 2.63 -11.36
C SER A 228 22.19 1.71 -11.46
N LEU A 229 22.38 0.86 -10.47
CA LEU A 229 23.41 -0.17 -10.45
C LEU A 229 22.82 -1.52 -10.88
N ALA A 230 23.69 -2.41 -11.35
CA ALA A 230 23.31 -3.74 -11.84
C ALA A 230 22.70 -4.65 -10.76
N ASP A 231 22.98 -4.40 -9.48
CA ASP A 231 22.44 -5.11 -8.33
C ASP A 231 21.08 -4.57 -7.84
N GLY A 232 20.55 -3.50 -8.46
CA GLY A 232 19.25 -2.92 -8.17
C GLY A 232 19.18 -1.64 -7.32
N PRO A 233 20.19 -1.26 -6.50
CA PRO A 233 20.25 0.06 -5.88
C PRO A 233 20.35 1.20 -6.88
N ILE A 234 19.83 2.35 -6.46
CA ILE A 234 20.00 3.63 -7.12
C ILE A 234 20.93 4.51 -6.30
N VAL A 235 21.84 5.18 -6.99
CA VAL A 235 22.69 6.24 -6.43
C VAL A 235 22.32 7.53 -7.14
N TYR A 236 22.12 8.60 -6.39
CA TYR A 236 21.88 9.92 -6.96
C TYR A 236 22.78 10.97 -6.34
N TYR A 237 23.07 11.99 -7.14
CA TYR A 237 23.94 13.12 -6.81
C TYR A 237 23.22 14.42 -7.18
N LEU A 238 23.54 15.48 -6.45
CA LEU A 238 23.28 16.84 -6.90
C LEU A 238 24.30 17.24 -7.96
N LEU A 239 23.83 17.96 -8.98
CA LEU A 239 24.64 18.41 -10.10
C LEU A 239 24.86 19.93 -10.04
N ASP A 240 26.11 20.38 -10.14
CA ASP A 240 26.40 21.77 -10.51
C ASP A 240 26.45 21.87 -12.04
N THR A 241 25.51 22.60 -12.65
CA THR A 241 25.40 22.73 -14.11
C THR A 241 26.54 23.53 -14.74
N VAL A 242 27.20 24.40 -13.97
CA VAL A 242 28.27 25.27 -14.47
C VAL A 242 29.59 24.51 -14.51
N GLN A 243 29.93 23.82 -13.42
CA GLN A 243 31.18 23.08 -13.28
C GLN A 243 31.06 21.62 -13.76
N GLY A 244 29.86 21.07 -13.82
CA GLY A 244 29.63 19.64 -14.04
C GLY A 244 30.01 18.78 -12.83
N LEU A 245 30.10 19.37 -11.63
CA LEU A 245 30.51 18.68 -10.41
C LEU A 245 29.33 17.90 -9.81
N LEU A 246 29.58 16.64 -9.43
CA LEU A 246 28.63 15.82 -8.68
C LEU A 246 28.95 15.90 -7.19
N TYR A 247 27.95 16.22 -6.37
CA TYR A 247 28.10 16.33 -4.92
C TYR A 247 26.89 15.73 -4.17
N GLU A 248 27.01 15.55 -2.86
CA GLU A 248 25.98 14.94 -2.00
C GLU A 248 25.44 13.58 -2.49
N ARG A 249 26.33 12.59 -2.52
CA ARG A 249 25.97 11.21 -2.84
C ARG A 249 24.95 10.65 -1.87
N LYS A 250 23.84 10.11 -2.39
CA LYS A 250 22.88 9.28 -1.64
C LYS A 250 22.64 7.96 -2.35
N LYS A 251 22.46 6.87 -1.59
CA LYS A 251 22.21 5.51 -2.10
C LYS A 251 20.92 4.97 -1.49
N VAL A 252 20.04 4.43 -2.33
CA VAL A 252 18.77 3.83 -1.93
C VAL A 252 18.64 2.47 -2.60
N ALA A 253 18.27 1.43 -1.84
CA ALA A 253 18.00 0.11 -2.38
C ALA A 253 16.53 0.02 -2.80
N LEU A 254 16.27 -0.27 -4.09
CA LEU A 254 14.91 -0.43 -4.60
C LEU A 254 14.57 -1.89 -4.91
N GLY A 255 15.46 -2.61 -5.60
CA GLY A 255 15.25 -3.99 -6.01
C GLY A 255 16.55 -4.79 -6.04
N THR A 256 16.46 -6.01 -6.58
CA THR A 256 17.61 -6.91 -6.77
C THR A 256 18.00 -7.08 -8.23
N LYS A 257 17.12 -6.66 -9.15
CA LYS A 257 17.36 -6.68 -10.59
C LYS A 257 17.87 -5.32 -11.08
N PRO A 258 18.60 -5.27 -12.21
CA PRO A 258 19.00 -4.01 -12.83
C PRO A 258 17.80 -3.14 -13.17
N THR A 259 17.86 -1.87 -12.77
CA THR A 259 16.75 -0.92 -12.93
C THR A 259 16.93 -0.05 -14.17
N THR A 260 15.90 0.07 -15.02
CA THR A 260 15.86 1.05 -16.12
C THR A 260 15.19 2.33 -15.64
N LEU A 261 15.76 3.49 -15.96
CA LEU A 261 15.26 4.80 -15.54
C LEU A 261 14.63 5.53 -16.72
N THR A 262 13.37 5.93 -16.59
CA THR A 262 12.65 6.70 -17.62
C THR A 262 12.03 7.96 -17.02
N ILE A 263 12.25 9.11 -17.66
CA ILE A 263 11.60 10.37 -17.28
C ILE A 263 10.16 10.37 -17.77
N CYS A 264 9.24 10.81 -16.91
CA CYS A 264 7.86 11.05 -17.27
C CYS A 264 7.43 12.46 -16.84
N GLN A 265 6.87 13.23 -17.76
CA GLN A 265 6.24 14.51 -17.45
C GLN A 265 4.76 14.27 -17.17
N ARG A 266 4.30 14.61 -15.97
CA ARG A 266 2.90 14.46 -15.57
C ARG A 266 2.18 15.79 -15.74
N THR A 267 1.11 15.80 -16.54
CA THR A 267 0.05 16.81 -16.46
C THR A 267 -0.98 16.31 -15.45
N ASP A 268 -0.98 16.89 -14.28
CA ASP A 268 -2.01 16.68 -13.26
C ASP A 268 -3.35 17.24 -13.73
N LEU A 269 -4.27 16.37 -14.12
CA LEU A 269 -5.69 16.72 -14.16
C LEU A 269 -6.41 15.70 -13.30
N SER A 270 -6.85 16.15 -12.12
CA SER A 270 -7.81 15.41 -11.31
C SER A 270 -9.09 15.20 -12.14
N PRO A 271 -9.72 14.01 -12.11
CA PRO A 271 -10.96 13.78 -12.86
C PRO A 271 -12.19 14.51 -12.28
N ASN A 272 -12.09 15.18 -11.12
CA ASN A 272 -13.24 15.54 -10.30
C ASN A 272 -13.56 17.04 -10.17
N THR A 273 -12.97 17.91 -10.98
CA THR A 273 -13.39 19.33 -11.03
C THR A 273 -13.87 19.68 -12.42
N ILE A 274 -15.16 19.39 -12.68
CA ILE A 274 -15.89 20.06 -13.78
C ILE A 274 -16.10 21.52 -13.35
N THR A 275 -15.06 22.32 -13.50
CA THR A 275 -15.19 23.78 -13.54
C THR A 275 -14.62 24.24 -14.86
N SER A 276 -15.54 24.70 -15.71
CA SER A 276 -15.29 25.43 -16.94
C SER A 276 -14.33 26.60 -16.73
N SER A 277 -13.04 26.37 -16.95
CA SER A 277 -12.09 27.44 -17.22
C SER A 277 -10.84 26.87 -17.89
N SER A 278 -10.70 27.21 -19.16
CA SER A 278 -9.51 27.05 -19.98
C SER A 278 -8.35 27.89 -19.41
N SER A 279 -7.64 27.36 -18.43
CA SER A 279 -6.33 27.86 -18.03
C SER A 279 -5.34 26.71 -18.08
N ASN A 280 -4.75 26.52 -19.27
CA ASN A 280 -3.48 25.81 -19.43
C ASN A 280 -2.39 26.66 -18.76
N ASP A 281 -2.32 26.65 -17.43
CA ASP A 281 -1.20 27.23 -16.72
C ASP A 281 -0.07 26.18 -16.71
N PRO A 282 1.08 26.42 -17.38
CA PRO A 282 2.19 25.47 -17.45
C PRO A 282 2.91 25.26 -16.09
N SER A 283 2.38 25.84 -15.00
CA SER A 283 2.94 25.81 -13.65
C SER A 283 2.68 24.49 -12.89
N THR A 284 1.79 23.62 -13.37
CA THR A 284 1.40 22.39 -12.64
C THR A 284 2.05 21.10 -13.16
N GLN A 285 2.80 21.14 -14.27
CA GLN A 285 3.49 19.96 -14.78
C GLN A 285 4.63 19.52 -13.85
N ARG A 286 4.45 18.38 -13.17
CA ARG A 286 5.50 17.78 -12.33
C ARG A 286 6.27 16.73 -13.12
N THR A 287 7.59 16.84 -13.12
CA THR A 287 8.48 15.82 -13.69
C THR A 287 8.72 14.74 -12.64
N VAL A 288 8.54 13.47 -13.03
CA VAL A 288 8.78 12.31 -12.18
C VAL A 288 9.71 11.34 -12.89
N LEU A 289 10.48 10.57 -12.13
CA LEU A 289 11.39 9.56 -12.66
C LEU A 289 10.85 8.18 -12.32
N PHE A 290 10.65 7.35 -13.33
CA PHE A 290 10.16 5.99 -13.16
C PHE A 290 11.33 5.02 -13.13
N ALA A 291 11.43 4.23 -12.06
CA ALA A 291 12.42 3.18 -11.87
C ALA A 291 11.78 1.82 -12.16
N CYS A 292 12.06 1.26 -13.34
CA CYS A 292 11.56 -0.03 -13.81
C CYS A 292 12.47 -1.16 -13.30
N SER A 293 11.95 -2.03 -12.43
CA SER A 293 12.69 -3.19 -11.88
C SER A 293 11.73 -4.29 -11.40
N ASP A 294 12.25 -5.27 -10.63
CA ASP A 294 11.47 -6.22 -9.83
C ASP A 294 10.70 -5.56 -8.68
N ARG A 295 11.01 -4.30 -8.36
CA ARG A 295 10.30 -3.46 -7.40
C ARG A 295 10.08 -2.09 -8.04
N PRO A 296 9.14 -1.97 -8.98
CA PRO A 296 8.92 -0.73 -9.72
C PRO A 296 8.60 0.41 -8.77
N SER A 297 9.21 1.56 -8.98
CA SER A 297 9.07 2.72 -8.08
C SER A 297 9.03 4.02 -8.86
N VAL A 298 8.22 4.97 -8.39
CA VAL A 298 8.21 6.35 -8.87
C VAL A 298 9.00 7.22 -7.92
N ILE A 299 9.91 8.01 -8.48
CA ILE A 299 10.74 8.96 -7.77
C ILE A 299 10.21 10.35 -8.08
N SER A 300 9.75 11.05 -7.07
CA SER A 300 9.31 12.44 -7.14
C SER A 300 10.05 13.27 -6.10
N SER A 301 9.91 14.59 -6.17
CA SER A 301 10.36 15.48 -5.11
C SER A 301 9.17 16.05 -4.35
N SER A 302 9.32 16.10 -3.03
CA SER A 302 8.40 16.73 -2.11
C SER A 302 9.22 17.48 -1.07
N ASN A 303 8.96 18.77 -0.89
CA ASN A 303 9.71 19.64 0.02
C ASN A 303 11.24 19.52 -0.16
N THR A 304 11.73 19.52 -1.40
CA THR A 304 13.16 19.38 -1.76
C THR A 304 13.83 18.05 -1.38
N LYS A 305 13.06 17.06 -0.90
CA LYS A 305 13.52 15.69 -0.65
C LYS A 305 12.94 14.75 -1.70
N LEU A 306 13.75 13.81 -2.18
CA LEU A 306 13.29 12.75 -3.09
C LEU A 306 12.46 11.73 -2.31
N VAL A 307 11.27 11.43 -2.83
CA VAL A 307 10.32 10.43 -2.31
C VAL A 307 10.28 9.27 -3.30
N PHE A 308 10.42 8.05 -2.76
CA PHE A 308 10.37 6.80 -3.52
C PHE A 308 9.07 6.08 -3.19
N SER A 309 8.18 6.00 -4.18
CA SER A 309 6.86 5.40 -4.02
C SER A 309 6.78 4.13 -4.86
N ALA A 310 6.68 2.97 -4.21
CA ALA A 310 6.54 1.69 -4.90
C ALA A 310 5.25 1.65 -5.74
N VAL A 311 5.29 1.00 -6.89
CA VAL A 311 4.14 0.82 -7.79
C VAL A 311 3.59 -0.59 -7.59
N ASN A 312 2.26 -0.73 -7.59
CA ASN A 312 1.55 -1.98 -7.33
C ASN A 312 1.58 -2.98 -8.51
N LEU A 313 2.75 -3.19 -9.10
CA LEU A 313 3.01 -4.22 -10.12
C LEU A 313 4.22 -5.05 -9.73
N ARG A 314 4.23 -6.32 -10.15
CA ARG A 314 5.26 -7.29 -9.77
C ARG A 314 6.63 -6.97 -10.40
N GLU A 315 6.65 -6.66 -11.68
CA GLU A 315 7.88 -6.37 -12.41
C GLU A 315 7.55 -5.48 -13.60
N ILE A 316 8.38 -4.46 -13.83
CA ILE A 316 8.31 -3.59 -15.01
C ILE A 316 9.69 -3.57 -15.63
N VAL A 317 9.78 -3.97 -16.89
CA VAL A 317 11.04 -4.05 -17.64
C VAL A 317 11.44 -2.67 -18.16
N CYS A 318 10.49 -2.01 -18.82
CA CYS A 318 10.63 -0.66 -19.35
C CYS A 318 9.27 0.03 -19.42
N MET A 319 9.30 1.33 -19.61
CA MET A 319 8.14 2.21 -19.59
C MET A 319 8.38 3.37 -20.55
N CYS A 320 7.31 3.87 -21.17
CA CYS A 320 7.31 5.15 -21.87
C CYS A 320 6.05 5.96 -21.56
N SER A 321 6.15 7.29 -21.62
CA SER A 321 4.97 8.17 -21.64
C SER A 321 4.23 8.01 -22.96
N PHE A 322 2.90 7.99 -22.92
CA PHE A 322 2.07 7.85 -24.11
C PHE A 322 0.82 8.73 -24.00
N HIS A 323 0.84 9.86 -24.70
CA HIS A 323 -0.23 10.84 -24.71
C HIS A 323 -1.03 10.77 -26.01
N SER A 324 -2.02 9.87 -26.06
CA SER A 324 -2.89 9.71 -27.23
C SER A 324 -4.16 10.55 -27.13
N GLU A 325 -4.81 10.78 -28.27
CA GLU A 325 -6.09 11.49 -28.34
C GLU A 325 -7.21 10.74 -27.59
N PHE A 326 -7.23 9.42 -27.69
CA PHE A 326 -8.26 8.57 -27.08
C PHE A 326 -8.04 8.34 -25.57
N TYR A 327 -6.82 7.96 -25.17
CA TYR A 327 -6.50 7.67 -23.77
C TYR A 327 -6.02 8.89 -22.97
N GLY A 328 -5.84 10.06 -23.60
CA GLY A 328 -5.29 11.25 -22.97
C GLY A 328 -3.87 11.01 -22.41
N PRO A 329 -3.45 11.70 -21.33
CA PRO A 329 -2.14 11.49 -20.72
C PRO A 329 -2.10 10.12 -20.03
N SER A 330 -1.43 9.16 -20.67
CA SER A 330 -1.29 7.79 -20.19
C SER A 330 0.17 7.34 -20.24
N LEU A 331 0.42 6.15 -19.72
CA LEU A 331 1.71 5.49 -19.68
C LEU A 331 1.58 4.13 -20.34
N THR A 332 2.64 3.71 -21.00
CA THR A 332 2.77 2.35 -21.49
C THR A 332 3.84 1.63 -20.69
N LEU A 333 3.46 0.54 -20.04
CA LEU A 333 4.27 -0.24 -19.13
C LEU A 333 4.50 -1.63 -19.71
N VAL A 334 5.74 -2.11 -19.66
CA VAL A 334 6.10 -3.44 -20.15
C VAL A 334 6.34 -4.35 -18.96
N THR A 335 5.55 -5.42 -18.86
CA THR A 335 5.71 -6.49 -17.86
C THR A 335 6.32 -7.73 -18.51
N ASP A 336 6.54 -8.79 -17.73
CA ASP A 336 6.95 -10.10 -18.25
C ASP A 336 5.85 -10.80 -19.06
N MET A 337 4.59 -10.46 -18.79
CA MET A 337 3.41 -11.07 -19.42
C MET A 337 2.94 -10.32 -20.67
N GLY A 338 3.10 -9.00 -20.71
CA GLY A 338 2.51 -8.16 -21.74
C GLY A 338 2.83 -6.67 -21.59
N VAL A 339 2.26 -5.87 -22.50
CA VAL A 339 2.25 -4.41 -22.47
C VAL A 339 0.93 -3.93 -21.87
N ILE A 340 0.99 -3.01 -20.91
CA ILE A 340 -0.17 -2.42 -20.25
C ILE A 340 -0.19 -0.93 -20.60
N LEU A 341 -1.28 -0.46 -21.19
CA LEU A 341 -1.58 0.96 -21.37
C LEU A 341 -2.49 1.39 -20.22
N GLY A 342 -2.10 2.40 -19.48
CA GLY A 342 -2.88 2.85 -18.34
C GLY A 342 -2.44 4.19 -17.79
N ARG A 343 -3.17 4.68 -16.79
CA ARG A 343 -2.81 5.88 -16.03
C ARG A 343 -2.28 5.48 -14.67
N ILE A 344 -1.29 6.23 -14.20
CA ILE A 344 -0.85 6.11 -12.83
C ILE A 344 -1.74 6.96 -11.93
N ASP A 345 -2.11 6.42 -10.77
CA ASP A 345 -2.85 7.18 -9.77
C ASP A 345 -2.00 8.31 -9.17
N ASP A 346 -2.64 9.13 -8.32
CA ASP A 346 -1.91 10.10 -7.52
C ASP A 346 -0.79 9.44 -6.71
N ILE A 347 0.36 10.12 -6.66
CA ILE A 347 1.52 9.66 -5.91
C ILE A 347 1.21 9.85 -4.43
N GLN A 348 0.44 8.92 -3.89
CA GLN A 348 0.12 8.78 -2.48
C GLN A 348 0.85 7.56 -1.95
N LYS A 349 1.22 7.58 -0.66
CA LYS A 349 1.84 6.42 0.01
C LYS A 349 0.89 5.22 0.05
N LEU A 350 -0.42 5.47 0.09
CA LEU A 350 -1.47 4.46 0.14
C LEU A 350 -2.44 4.64 -1.03
N HIS A 351 -2.69 3.56 -1.77
CA HIS A 351 -3.74 3.49 -2.76
C HIS A 351 -5.00 2.88 -2.15
N VAL A 352 -6.12 3.60 -2.26
CA VAL A 352 -7.43 3.19 -1.75
C VAL A 352 -8.40 3.02 -2.90
N ARG A 353 -8.84 1.78 -3.14
CA ARG A 353 -9.94 1.48 -4.08
C ARG A 353 -11.23 1.28 -3.29
N SER A 354 -12.30 1.98 -3.69
CA SER A 354 -13.62 1.87 -3.06
C SER A 354 -14.58 1.08 -3.93
N LEU A 355 -15.32 0.15 -3.32
CA LEU A 355 -16.45 -0.56 -3.91
C LEU A 355 -17.72 -0.13 -3.16
N GLY A 356 -18.58 0.64 -3.83
CA GLY A 356 -19.87 1.05 -3.25
C GLY A 356 -20.83 -0.13 -3.10
N LEU A 357 -21.41 -0.29 -1.90
CA LEU A 357 -22.34 -1.38 -1.60
C LEU A 357 -23.81 -0.94 -1.69
N GLY A 358 -24.09 0.35 -1.50
CA GLY A 358 -25.47 0.87 -1.47
C GLY A 358 -26.27 0.46 -0.22
N GLU A 359 -25.65 -0.24 0.73
CA GLU A 359 -26.20 -0.63 2.03
C GLU A 359 -25.06 -0.80 3.05
N PRO A 360 -25.27 -0.47 4.35
CA PRO A 360 -24.25 -0.56 5.37
C PRO A 360 -23.70 -1.99 5.56
N ALA A 361 -22.37 -2.12 5.49
CA ALA A 361 -21.65 -3.33 5.87
C ALA A 361 -21.18 -3.25 7.34
N ARG A 362 -21.50 -4.29 8.13
CA ARG A 362 -21.20 -4.35 9.57
C ARG A 362 -19.98 -5.21 9.92
N ARG A 363 -19.81 -6.35 9.25
CA ARG A 363 -18.72 -7.30 9.48
C ARG A 363 -18.24 -7.90 8.18
N ILE A 364 -16.97 -8.31 8.16
CA ILE A 364 -16.34 -9.01 7.04
C ILE A 364 -15.54 -10.21 7.56
N ALA A 365 -15.61 -11.32 6.84
CA ALA A 365 -14.73 -12.47 6.98
C ALA A 365 -14.20 -12.88 5.60
N PHE A 366 -13.05 -13.54 5.57
CA PHE A 366 -12.44 -14.05 4.34
C PHE A 366 -12.39 -15.57 4.36
N MET A 367 -12.80 -16.17 3.26
CA MET A 367 -12.75 -17.62 3.04
C MET A 367 -11.69 -17.90 1.97
N GLU A 368 -10.53 -18.38 2.41
CA GLU A 368 -9.36 -18.58 1.56
C GLU A 368 -9.60 -19.64 0.48
N ASP A 369 -10.21 -20.77 0.83
CA ASP A 369 -10.44 -21.91 -0.06
C ASP A 369 -11.25 -21.54 -1.32
N GLU A 370 -12.26 -20.68 -1.16
CA GLU A 370 -13.17 -20.25 -2.23
C GLU A 370 -12.83 -18.85 -2.76
N LYS A 371 -11.77 -18.21 -2.22
CA LYS A 371 -11.37 -16.83 -2.52
C LYS A 371 -12.56 -15.89 -2.50
N ALA A 372 -13.26 -15.86 -1.37
CA ALA A 372 -14.52 -15.13 -1.23
C ALA A 372 -14.55 -14.27 0.04
N TYR A 373 -15.17 -13.10 -0.05
CA TYR A 373 -15.47 -12.26 1.10
C TYR A 373 -16.90 -12.52 1.56
N ILE A 374 -17.09 -12.70 2.85
CA ILE A 374 -18.41 -12.82 3.48
C ILE A 374 -18.67 -11.54 4.24
N ILE A 375 -19.76 -10.86 3.89
CA ILE A 375 -20.09 -9.55 4.44
C ILE A 375 -21.48 -9.62 5.04
N LEU A 376 -21.61 -9.11 6.26
CA LEU A 376 -22.90 -8.88 6.88
C LEU A 376 -23.36 -7.47 6.50
N THR A 377 -24.47 -7.37 5.79
CA THR A 377 -25.06 -6.11 5.37
C THR A 377 -26.41 -5.89 6.03
N GLN A 378 -26.79 -4.63 6.17
CA GLN A 378 -28.08 -4.23 6.71
C GLN A 378 -28.76 -3.30 5.70
N TYR A 379 -29.92 -3.70 5.21
CA TYR A 379 -30.69 -2.94 4.24
C TYR A 379 -31.85 -2.22 4.93
N LEU A 380 -31.95 -0.90 4.74
CA LEU A 380 -33.10 -0.08 5.14
C LEU A 380 -33.81 0.43 3.90
N ASP A 381 -35.14 0.29 3.85
CA ASP A 381 -35.94 0.77 2.71
C ASP A 381 -35.93 2.29 2.55
N MET A 382 -35.68 3.04 3.63
CA MET A 382 -35.50 4.50 3.57
C MET A 382 -34.30 4.93 2.71
N TYR A 383 -33.33 4.06 2.47
CA TYR A 383 -32.17 4.36 1.61
C TYR A 383 -32.43 4.11 0.12
N GLN A 384 -33.68 3.78 -0.28
CA GLN A 384 -34.02 3.70 -1.70
C GLN A 384 -33.92 5.07 -2.37
N THR A 385 -32.91 5.22 -3.22
CA THR A 385 -32.87 6.23 -4.28
C THR A 385 -32.88 5.50 -5.61
N ASP A 386 -33.57 6.01 -6.63
CA ASP A 386 -33.69 5.39 -7.97
C ASP A 386 -32.33 5.09 -8.65
N THR A 387 -31.22 5.59 -8.10
CA THR A 387 -29.89 5.57 -8.69
C THR A 387 -28.94 4.48 -8.16
N ILE A 388 -29.16 3.89 -6.97
CA ILE A 388 -28.22 2.93 -6.36
C ILE A 388 -28.95 1.67 -5.92
N THR A 389 -28.60 0.54 -6.54
CA THR A 389 -29.11 -0.79 -6.15
C THR A 389 -28.22 -1.38 -5.06
N PRO A 390 -28.75 -1.82 -3.91
CA PRO A 390 -27.98 -2.47 -2.85
C PRO A 390 -27.29 -3.77 -3.30
N ILE A 391 -26.11 -4.06 -2.75
CA ILE A 391 -25.29 -5.23 -3.14
C ILE A 391 -26.00 -6.57 -2.90
N SER A 392 -26.77 -6.69 -1.81
CA SER A 392 -27.65 -7.86 -1.55
C SER A 392 -28.62 -8.14 -2.70
N LYS A 393 -29.17 -7.07 -3.31
CA LYS A 393 -30.10 -7.16 -4.46
C LYS A 393 -29.39 -7.38 -5.79
N GLN A 394 -28.08 -7.13 -5.89
CA GLN A 394 -27.29 -7.42 -7.08
C GLN A 394 -26.85 -8.90 -7.17
N ALA A 395 -26.96 -9.65 -6.08
CA ALA A 395 -26.48 -11.03 -6.02
C ALA A 395 -27.10 -11.96 -7.07
N HIS A 396 -26.27 -12.80 -7.69
CA HIS A 396 -26.71 -13.80 -8.68
C HIS A 396 -27.73 -14.79 -8.10
N GLN A 397 -27.48 -15.28 -6.88
CA GLN A 397 -28.38 -16.14 -6.14
C GLN A 397 -28.92 -15.41 -4.89
N LYS A 398 -30.24 -15.39 -4.74
CA LYS A 398 -30.93 -14.80 -3.57
C LYS A 398 -31.69 -15.89 -2.85
N ILE A 399 -31.48 -16.01 -1.55
CA ILE A 399 -32.02 -17.08 -0.71
C ILE A 399 -32.64 -16.43 0.53
N ASP A 400 -33.88 -16.78 0.88
CA ASP A 400 -34.43 -16.44 2.19
C ASP A 400 -33.95 -17.47 3.21
N CYS A 401 -33.46 -17.01 4.37
CA CYS A 401 -32.95 -17.90 5.41
C CYS A 401 -34.13 -18.63 6.10
N PRO A 402 -34.27 -19.96 5.94
CA PRO A 402 -35.27 -20.72 6.67
C PRO A 402 -34.97 -20.74 8.18
N THR A 403 -35.99 -21.08 8.97
CA THR A 403 -35.84 -21.41 10.39
C THR A 403 -36.76 -22.56 10.77
N THR A 404 -36.22 -23.54 11.48
CA THR A 404 -36.93 -24.65 12.12
C THR A 404 -37.21 -24.37 13.60
N ILE A 405 -36.59 -23.32 14.16
CA ILE A 405 -36.79 -22.87 15.53
C ILE A 405 -38.21 -22.29 15.68
N LYS A 406 -39.02 -22.93 16.53
CA LYS A 406 -40.44 -22.59 16.71
C LYS A 406 -40.65 -21.20 17.30
N THR A 407 -39.84 -20.82 18.30
CA THR A 407 -39.89 -19.51 18.94
C THR A 407 -39.74 -18.39 17.92
N LEU A 408 -38.77 -18.50 17.00
CA LEU A 408 -38.56 -17.53 15.92
C LEU A 408 -39.72 -17.50 14.91
N ASN A 409 -40.27 -18.66 14.54
CA ASN A 409 -41.39 -18.76 13.61
C ASN A 409 -42.69 -18.12 14.14
N GLU A 410 -42.92 -18.16 15.46
CA GLU A 410 -44.14 -17.62 16.08
C GLU A 410 -44.12 -16.10 16.23
N ILE A 411 -42.92 -15.50 16.34
CA ILE A 411 -42.76 -14.08 16.68
C ILE A 411 -42.80 -13.16 15.44
N ILE A 412 -42.55 -13.69 14.23
CA ILE A 412 -42.18 -12.86 13.07
C ILE A 412 -43.21 -12.99 11.92
N PRO A 413 -44.18 -12.07 11.76
CA PRO A 413 -45.11 -12.07 10.63
C PRO A 413 -44.47 -11.55 9.31
N PRO A 414 -45.04 -11.86 8.11
CA PRO A 414 -44.31 -11.73 6.84
C PRO A 414 -44.23 -10.34 6.17
N THR A 415 -44.78 -9.25 6.73
CA THR A 415 -44.82 -7.90 6.08
C THR A 415 -45.04 -6.79 7.13
N GLN A 416 -44.53 -5.55 7.09
CA GLN A 416 -43.73 -4.80 6.10
C GLN A 416 -42.84 -3.75 6.82
N ASN A 417 -41.52 -3.92 6.64
CA ASN A 417 -40.38 -2.98 6.68
C ASN A 417 -40.06 -2.10 7.89
N ASP A 418 -38.81 -2.23 8.33
CA ASP A 418 -37.90 -1.07 8.41
C ASP A 418 -36.45 -1.50 8.09
N ILE A 419 -35.98 -2.62 8.66
CA ILE A 419 -34.57 -3.08 8.57
C ILE A 419 -34.52 -4.58 8.19
N ILE A 420 -33.69 -4.93 7.21
CA ILE A 420 -33.46 -6.31 6.76
C ILE A 420 -31.96 -6.58 6.68
N ASP A 421 -31.46 -7.52 7.47
CA ASP A 421 -30.07 -7.93 7.39
C ASP A 421 -29.87 -9.05 6.35
N SER A 422 -28.70 -9.06 5.72
CA SER A 422 -28.33 -10.05 4.71
C SER A 422 -26.88 -10.49 4.87
N ILE A 423 -26.62 -11.74 4.50
CA ILE A 423 -25.27 -12.31 4.38
C ILE A 423 -24.92 -12.34 2.90
N VAL A 424 -23.91 -11.58 2.49
CA VAL A 424 -23.50 -11.44 1.09
C VAL A 424 -22.13 -12.08 0.89
N ILE A 425 -22.01 -12.94 -0.12
CA ILE A 425 -20.75 -13.58 -0.52
C ILE A 425 -20.27 -12.93 -1.82
N LEU A 426 -19.12 -12.26 -1.75
CA LEU A 426 -18.46 -11.62 -2.90
C LEU A 426 -17.26 -12.44 -3.39
N ASP A 427 -17.04 -12.40 -4.70
CA ASP A 427 -15.81 -12.87 -5.32
C ASP A 427 -14.60 -11.99 -4.97
N GLN A 428 -13.43 -12.57 -4.66
CA GLN A 428 -12.22 -11.80 -4.33
C GLN A 428 -11.68 -10.95 -5.49
N HIS A 429 -11.82 -11.40 -6.73
CA HIS A 429 -11.20 -10.80 -7.92
C HIS A 429 -12.16 -9.88 -8.66
N THR A 430 -13.39 -10.33 -8.91
CA THR A 430 -14.41 -9.55 -9.62
C THR A 430 -15.20 -8.63 -8.71
N HIS A 431 -15.24 -8.94 -7.40
CA HIS A 431 -16.08 -8.27 -6.40
C HIS A 431 -17.59 -8.37 -6.67
N GLU A 432 -18.00 -9.28 -7.56
CA GLU A 432 -19.40 -9.53 -7.85
C GLU A 432 -20.07 -10.28 -6.69
N ALA A 433 -21.32 -9.92 -6.41
CA ALA A 433 -22.14 -10.61 -5.43
C ALA A 433 -22.61 -11.96 -5.99
N ARG A 434 -22.05 -13.05 -5.46
CA ARG A 434 -22.41 -14.41 -5.89
C ARG A 434 -23.70 -14.88 -5.22
N VAL A 435 -23.79 -14.73 -3.90
CA VAL A 435 -24.95 -15.19 -3.10
C VAL A 435 -25.33 -14.11 -2.09
N SER A 436 -26.63 -13.88 -1.92
CA SER A 436 -27.22 -13.11 -0.83
C SER A 436 -28.22 -13.96 -0.08
N VAL A 437 -28.04 -14.08 1.23
CA VAL A 437 -28.99 -14.74 2.14
C VAL A 437 -29.70 -13.68 2.97
N ARG A 438 -31.02 -13.56 2.80
CA ARG A 438 -31.86 -12.64 3.55
C ARG A 438 -32.24 -13.26 4.90
N LEU A 439 -32.01 -12.55 6.00
CA LEU A 439 -32.41 -12.99 7.34
C LEU A 439 -33.89 -12.72 7.65
N LEU A 440 -34.36 -13.23 8.78
CA LEU A 440 -35.74 -13.03 9.22
C LEU A 440 -36.00 -11.56 9.59
N TYR A 441 -37.26 -11.16 9.66
CA TYR A 441 -37.61 -9.80 10.09
C TYR A 441 -37.21 -9.57 11.57
N ARG A 442 -36.61 -8.40 11.85
CA ARG A 442 -35.98 -8.03 13.14
C ARG A 442 -34.79 -8.89 13.56
N GLU A 443 -34.32 -9.79 12.70
CA GLU A 443 -33.10 -10.55 12.95
C GLU A 443 -31.89 -9.79 12.43
N GLU A 444 -31.02 -9.34 13.33
CA GLU A 444 -29.77 -8.66 12.98
C GLU A 444 -28.59 -9.63 12.99
N ALA A 445 -27.67 -9.44 12.04
CA ALA A 445 -26.43 -10.20 11.95
C ALA A 445 -25.30 -9.46 12.69
N LEU A 446 -24.79 -10.07 13.77
CA LEU A 446 -23.85 -9.41 14.69
C LEU A 446 -22.40 -9.85 14.49
N SER A 447 -22.20 -11.14 14.20
CA SER A 447 -20.87 -11.75 14.11
C SER A 447 -20.78 -12.77 12.99
N VAL A 448 -19.60 -12.87 12.39
CA VAL A 448 -19.29 -13.85 11.34
C VAL A 448 -17.86 -14.34 11.53
N CYS A 449 -17.65 -15.65 11.35
CA CYS A 449 -16.31 -16.22 11.24
C CYS A 449 -16.31 -17.42 10.28
N VAL A 450 -15.15 -17.66 9.66
CA VAL A 450 -14.89 -18.90 8.92
C VAL A 450 -14.17 -19.86 9.86
N ILE A 451 -14.66 -21.10 9.95
CA ILE A 451 -14.15 -22.12 10.86
C ILE A 451 -14.08 -23.48 10.18
N THR A 452 -13.01 -24.21 10.45
CA THR A 452 -12.90 -25.64 10.17
C THR A 452 -12.97 -26.39 11.50
N PHE A 453 -13.94 -27.31 11.64
CA PHE A 453 -14.14 -28.05 12.89
C PHE A 453 -13.20 -29.26 13.00
N ALA A 454 -12.82 -29.64 14.22
CA ALA A 454 -11.90 -30.75 14.47
C ALA A 454 -12.41 -32.10 13.91
N ASP A 455 -13.73 -32.31 13.92
CA ASP A 455 -14.37 -33.53 13.41
C ASP A 455 -14.51 -33.54 11.87
N ASP A 456 -14.28 -32.42 11.19
CA ASP A 456 -14.27 -32.27 9.73
C ASP A 456 -13.24 -31.22 9.28
N LEU A 457 -11.96 -31.64 9.28
CA LEU A 457 -10.82 -30.79 8.92
C LEU A 457 -10.76 -30.43 7.43
N SER A 458 -11.60 -31.06 6.59
CA SER A 458 -11.56 -30.92 5.14
C SER A 458 -12.49 -29.83 4.60
N THR A 459 -13.41 -29.35 5.44
CA THR A 459 -14.48 -28.45 5.01
C THR A 459 -14.49 -27.20 5.86
N PRO A 460 -14.26 -26.01 5.29
CA PRO A 460 -14.54 -24.75 5.96
C PRO A 460 -16.06 -24.50 6.05
N TYR A 461 -16.49 -23.97 7.18
CA TYR A 461 -17.85 -23.54 7.46
C TYR A 461 -17.88 -22.04 7.70
N ILE A 462 -18.98 -21.40 7.29
CA ILE A 462 -19.27 -20.00 7.61
C ILE A 462 -20.24 -20.03 8.79
N ALA A 463 -19.81 -19.53 9.94
CA ALA A 463 -20.67 -19.35 11.11
C ALA A 463 -21.16 -17.91 11.18
N VAL A 464 -22.47 -17.71 11.27
CA VAL A 464 -23.10 -16.40 11.44
C VAL A 464 -23.92 -16.39 12.72
N GLY A 465 -23.68 -15.40 13.58
CA GLY A 465 -24.39 -15.17 14.82
C GLY A 465 -25.40 -14.06 14.64
N THR A 466 -26.65 -14.35 14.96
CA THR A 466 -27.78 -13.43 14.82
C THR A 466 -28.54 -13.25 16.12
N ALA A 467 -29.22 -12.11 16.25
CA ALA A 467 -30.09 -11.80 17.38
C ALA A 467 -31.40 -11.18 16.89
N VAL A 468 -32.51 -11.46 17.59
CA VAL A 468 -33.78 -10.80 17.31
C VAL A 468 -33.90 -9.57 18.20
N ILE A 469 -34.10 -8.41 17.57
CA ILE A 469 -34.15 -7.12 18.26
C ILE A 469 -35.61 -6.69 18.48
N PHE A 470 -35.94 -6.34 19.72
CA PHE A 470 -37.21 -5.76 20.11
C PHE A 470 -36.97 -4.38 20.73
N GLU A 471 -37.80 -3.40 20.36
CA GLU A 471 -37.66 -2.00 20.82
C GLU A 471 -37.91 -1.84 22.33
N ASP A 472 -38.64 -2.77 22.94
CA ASP A 472 -38.96 -2.80 24.37
C ASP A 472 -37.93 -3.56 25.22
N GLU A 473 -36.87 -4.10 24.62
CA GLU A 473 -35.81 -4.84 25.32
C GLU A 473 -34.48 -4.08 25.32
N ASP A 474 -33.89 -3.90 26.50
CA ASP A 474 -32.55 -3.29 26.63
C ASP A 474 -31.44 -4.19 26.03
N THR A 475 -31.64 -5.51 26.07
CA THR A 475 -30.70 -6.50 25.53
C THR A 475 -31.45 -7.63 24.82
N PRO A 476 -30.97 -8.10 23.65
CA PRO A 476 -31.66 -9.16 22.91
C PRO A 476 -31.66 -10.48 23.68
N LYS A 477 -32.84 -11.03 23.94
CA LYS A 477 -32.96 -12.30 24.70
C LYS A 477 -32.89 -13.55 23.83
N ILE A 478 -33.14 -13.41 22.53
CA ILE A 478 -33.20 -14.52 21.58
C ILE A 478 -32.18 -14.29 20.48
N GLY A 479 -31.35 -15.29 20.21
CA GLY A 479 -30.44 -15.30 19.07
C GLY A 479 -30.25 -16.69 18.49
N ARG A 480 -29.47 -16.82 17.43
CA ARG A 480 -29.05 -18.12 16.91
C ARG A 480 -27.67 -18.09 16.25
N ILE A 481 -27.06 -19.26 16.15
CA ILE A 481 -25.89 -19.51 15.30
C ILE A 481 -26.37 -20.27 14.08
N ILE A 482 -26.01 -19.82 12.89
CA ILE A 482 -26.30 -20.49 11.62
C ILE A 482 -24.98 -20.92 11.00
N LEU A 483 -24.85 -22.21 10.69
CA LEU A 483 -23.69 -22.75 9.98
C LEU A 483 -24.03 -22.97 8.51
N PHE A 484 -23.26 -22.34 7.63
CA PHE A 484 -23.33 -22.55 6.20
C PHE A 484 -22.08 -23.28 5.70
N ARG A 485 -22.26 -24.02 4.61
CA ARG A 485 -21.17 -24.55 3.80
C ARG A 485 -21.27 -23.97 2.40
N TYR A 486 -20.23 -23.26 1.99
CA TYR A 486 -20.12 -22.66 0.67
C TYR A 486 -19.07 -23.41 -0.14
N LYS A 487 -19.45 -23.97 -1.29
CA LYS A 487 -18.51 -24.69 -2.17
C LYS A 487 -18.93 -24.60 -3.63
N ASN A 488 -17.99 -24.31 -4.53
CA ASN A 488 -18.24 -24.24 -5.97
C ASN A 488 -19.45 -23.35 -6.33
N GLY A 489 -19.61 -22.21 -5.66
CA GLY A 489 -20.74 -21.30 -5.90
C GLY A 489 -22.06 -21.69 -5.23
N HIS A 490 -22.15 -22.85 -4.58
CA HIS A 490 -23.37 -23.31 -3.90
C HIS A 490 -23.29 -23.13 -2.39
N LEU A 491 -24.28 -22.45 -1.82
CA LEU A 491 -24.43 -22.26 -0.38
C LEU A 491 -25.48 -23.22 0.18
N ASN A 492 -25.10 -24.02 1.18
CA ASN A 492 -26.02 -24.91 1.90
C ASN A 492 -26.04 -24.57 3.38
N ILE A 493 -27.23 -24.55 3.99
CA ILE A 493 -27.39 -24.44 5.44
C ILE A 493 -27.19 -25.84 6.04
N ILE A 494 -26.30 -25.93 7.02
CA ILE A 494 -25.92 -27.18 7.66
C ILE A 494 -26.71 -27.38 8.94
N THR A 495 -26.74 -26.37 9.80
CA THR A 495 -27.45 -26.42 11.08
C THR A 495 -27.72 -25.03 11.61
N GLU A 496 -28.68 -24.94 12.51
CA GLU A 496 -28.96 -23.74 13.30
C GLU A 496 -29.06 -24.11 14.79
N LYS A 497 -28.60 -23.19 15.64
CA LYS A 497 -28.60 -23.37 17.10
C LYS A 497 -29.20 -22.16 17.78
N GLU A 498 -30.37 -22.32 18.40
CA GLU A 498 -31.00 -21.29 19.24
C GLU A 498 -30.13 -20.95 20.46
N LEU A 499 -30.05 -19.66 20.76
CA LEU A 499 -29.30 -19.06 21.85
C LEU A 499 -30.21 -18.18 22.71
N ASN A 500 -29.89 -18.09 24.00
CA ASN A 500 -30.55 -17.21 24.96
C ASN A 500 -29.72 -15.92 25.12
N GLY A 501 -29.59 -15.14 24.05
CA GLY A 501 -28.82 -13.90 24.03
C GLY A 501 -28.20 -13.60 22.66
N ALA A 502 -27.71 -12.38 22.51
CA ALA A 502 -27.03 -11.91 21.30
C ALA A 502 -25.58 -12.46 21.21
N PRO A 503 -25.21 -13.13 20.11
CA PRO A 503 -23.82 -13.56 19.86
C PRO A 503 -22.98 -12.42 19.27
N HIS A 504 -22.47 -11.50 20.11
CA HIS A 504 -21.73 -10.31 19.69
C HIS A 504 -20.42 -10.61 18.96
N ALA A 505 -19.71 -11.68 19.34
CA ALA A 505 -18.47 -12.09 18.71
C ALA A 505 -18.33 -13.61 18.61
N MET A 506 -17.65 -14.06 17.55
CA MET A 506 -17.34 -15.46 17.30
C MET A 506 -15.95 -15.62 16.72
N ILE A 507 -15.27 -16.70 17.10
CA ILE A 507 -13.94 -17.02 16.58
C ILE A 507 -13.71 -18.54 16.57
N ALA A 508 -12.96 -19.00 15.56
CA ALA A 508 -12.50 -20.38 15.49
C ALA A 508 -11.40 -20.61 16.53
N PHE A 509 -11.61 -21.56 17.44
CA PHE A 509 -10.71 -21.85 18.55
C PHE A 509 -10.46 -23.35 18.63
N GLN A 510 -9.25 -23.81 18.25
CA GLN A 510 -8.84 -25.22 18.35
C GLN A 510 -9.83 -26.22 17.70
N GLY A 511 -10.31 -25.90 16.50
CA GLY A 511 -11.31 -26.72 15.79
C GLY A 511 -12.70 -26.74 16.45
N LYS A 512 -12.97 -25.81 17.37
CA LYS A 512 -14.24 -25.57 18.05
C LYS A 512 -14.65 -24.11 17.83
N LEU A 513 -15.93 -23.80 18.02
CA LEU A 513 -16.46 -22.45 17.86
C LEU A 513 -16.60 -21.78 19.22
N LEU A 514 -15.84 -20.71 19.46
CA LEU A 514 -15.95 -19.88 20.65
C LEU A 514 -16.87 -18.69 20.37
N VAL A 515 -17.83 -18.45 21.25
CA VAL A 515 -18.90 -17.46 21.04
C VAL A 515 -19.09 -16.64 22.32
N ALA A 516 -19.06 -15.32 22.18
CA ALA A 516 -19.47 -14.37 23.21
C ALA A 516 -20.97 -14.11 23.07
N ILE A 517 -21.77 -14.51 24.06
CA ILE A 517 -23.24 -14.48 24.05
C ILE A 517 -23.71 -13.75 25.30
N GLY A 518 -24.15 -12.50 25.15
CA GLY A 518 -24.54 -11.66 26.29
C GLY A 518 -23.48 -11.67 27.38
N SER A 519 -23.89 -12.01 28.60
CA SER A 519 -23.04 -12.14 29.79
C SER A 519 -22.13 -13.39 29.87
N SER A 520 -21.92 -14.10 28.76
CA SER A 520 -21.25 -15.41 28.78
C SER A 520 -20.32 -15.68 27.61
N ILE A 521 -19.21 -16.39 27.88
CA ILE A 521 -18.34 -16.97 26.85
C ILE A 521 -18.63 -18.47 26.76
N ARG A 522 -18.96 -18.99 25.57
CA ARG A 522 -19.35 -20.40 25.39
C ARG A 522 -18.57 -21.06 24.27
N LEU A 523 -18.23 -22.33 24.47
CA LEU A 523 -17.49 -23.14 23.50
C LEU A 523 -18.39 -24.22 22.91
N TYR A 524 -18.41 -24.32 21.59
CA TYR A 524 -19.24 -25.26 20.85
C TYR A 524 -18.43 -26.21 19.98
N LYS A 525 -18.92 -27.45 19.85
CA LYS A 525 -18.38 -28.46 18.95
C LYS A 525 -19.45 -28.90 17.95
N LEU A 526 -19.06 -29.03 16.69
CA LEU A 526 -19.89 -29.64 15.65
C LEU A 526 -19.65 -31.16 15.60
N SER A 527 -20.71 -31.94 15.64
CA SER A 527 -20.67 -33.38 15.38
C SER A 527 -20.68 -33.64 13.87
N SER A 528 -19.69 -34.38 13.34
CA SER A 528 -19.65 -34.70 11.90
C SER A 528 -20.74 -35.66 11.44
N GLN A 529 -21.31 -36.46 12.36
CA GLN A 529 -22.35 -37.45 12.02
C GLN A 529 -23.75 -36.84 12.02
N THR A 530 -24.05 -36.00 13.00
CA THR A 530 -25.39 -35.41 13.18
C THR A 530 -25.49 -34.00 12.64
N HIS A 531 -24.36 -33.35 12.35
CA HIS A 531 -24.26 -31.92 12.06
C HIS A 531 -24.89 -31.04 13.16
N GLU A 532 -24.97 -31.54 14.40
CA GLU A 532 -25.49 -30.78 15.53
C GLU A 532 -24.37 -30.01 16.24
N LEU A 533 -24.66 -28.75 16.57
CA LEU A 533 -23.78 -27.88 17.33
C LEU A 533 -24.08 -28.03 18.84
N THR A 534 -23.12 -28.60 19.57
CA THR A 534 -23.24 -28.93 20.99
C THR A 534 -22.39 -28.01 21.84
N GLN A 535 -22.95 -27.50 22.95
CA GLN A 535 -22.22 -26.67 23.91
C GLN A 535 -21.34 -27.56 24.80
N LEU A 536 -20.05 -27.28 24.89
CA LEU A 536 -19.10 -28.02 25.72
C LEU A 536 -18.94 -27.39 27.10
N THR A 537 -18.69 -26.09 27.15
CA THR A 537 -18.41 -25.36 28.40
C THR A 537 -18.80 -23.89 28.28
N GLN A 538 -18.89 -23.21 29.42
CA GLN A 538 -19.24 -21.79 29.49
C GLN A 538 -18.55 -21.08 30.66
N TYR A 539 -18.29 -19.79 30.48
CA TYR A 539 -17.86 -18.84 31.51
C TYR A 539 -18.94 -17.77 31.67
N LEU A 540 -19.24 -17.35 32.90
CA LEU A 540 -20.36 -16.47 33.27
C LEU A 540 -19.88 -15.34 34.20
N GLY A 541 -20.71 -14.33 34.43
CA GLY A 541 -20.46 -13.26 35.43
C GLY A 541 -20.19 -11.88 34.84
N HIS A 542 -20.38 -11.73 33.54
CA HIS A 542 -20.17 -10.50 32.78
C HIS A 542 -21.47 -9.75 32.56
N ILE A 543 -21.39 -8.50 32.10
CA ILE A 543 -22.56 -7.70 31.73
C ILE A 543 -22.94 -8.06 30.29
N ASP A 544 -22.05 -7.75 29.37
CA ASP A 544 -22.20 -8.08 27.95
C ASP A 544 -20.83 -8.21 27.29
N CYS A 545 -20.51 -9.38 26.75
CA CYS A 545 -19.22 -9.69 26.16
C CYS A 545 -19.21 -9.29 24.68
N LEU A 546 -18.48 -8.24 24.33
CA LEU A 546 -18.58 -7.58 23.01
C LEU A 546 -17.61 -8.10 21.96
N GLN A 547 -16.37 -8.40 22.37
CA GLN A 547 -15.31 -8.88 21.46
C GLN A 547 -14.55 -10.03 22.11
N VAL A 548 -14.05 -10.95 21.29
CA VAL A 548 -13.18 -12.04 21.73
C VAL A 548 -11.97 -12.17 20.82
N LYS A 549 -10.82 -12.46 21.41
CA LYS A 549 -9.52 -12.69 20.78
C LYS A 549 -8.92 -13.96 21.36
N ILE A 550 -8.07 -14.62 20.59
CA ILE A 550 -7.45 -15.88 20.97
C ILE A 550 -5.95 -15.84 20.72
N LYS A 551 -5.21 -16.51 21.59
CA LYS A 551 -3.80 -16.81 21.42
C LYS A 551 -3.52 -18.16 22.06
N ASP A 552 -3.22 -19.17 21.25
CA ASP A 552 -3.03 -20.56 21.70
C ASP A 552 -4.21 -21.11 22.53
N ASP A 553 -4.03 -21.28 23.84
CA ASP A 553 -5.04 -21.73 24.80
C ASP A 553 -5.73 -20.56 25.53
N PHE A 554 -5.26 -19.33 25.33
CA PHE A 554 -5.76 -18.13 25.99
C PHE A 554 -6.89 -17.49 25.18
N VAL A 555 -7.86 -16.97 25.93
CA VAL A 555 -9.02 -16.25 25.43
C VAL A 555 -9.05 -14.90 26.12
N LEU A 556 -8.93 -13.82 25.35
CA LEU A 556 -9.10 -12.45 25.80
C LEU A 556 -10.45 -11.96 25.31
N PHE A 557 -11.23 -11.31 26.17
CA PHE A 557 -12.48 -10.69 25.74
C PHE A 557 -12.74 -9.39 26.48
N THR A 558 -13.53 -8.54 25.84
CA THR A 558 -14.03 -7.29 26.42
C THR A 558 -15.44 -7.46 26.94
N ASP A 559 -15.70 -6.81 28.06
CA ASP A 559 -17.03 -6.58 28.60
C ASP A 559 -17.44 -5.13 28.34
N LEU A 560 -18.74 -4.88 28.16
CA LEU A 560 -19.30 -3.55 27.97
C LEU A 560 -18.84 -2.54 29.04
N MET A 561 -18.69 -2.95 30.30
CA MET A 561 -18.27 -2.06 31.39
C MET A 561 -17.17 -2.64 32.30
N LYS A 562 -16.88 -3.95 32.21
CA LYS A 562 -15.85 -4.60 33.06
C LYS A 562 -14.49 -4.75 32.38
N SER A 563 -14.13 -3.81 31.49
CA SER A 563 -12.82 -3.80 30.81
C SER A 563 -12.52 -5.16 30.14
N ILE A 564 -11.30 -5.67 30.29
CA ILE A 564 -10.83 -6.92 29.71
C ILE A 564 -10.68 -8.05 30.73
N THR A 565 -10.91 -9.27 30.28
CA THR A 565 -10.67 -10.50 31.06
C THR A 565 -9.94 -11.54 30.22
N VAL A 566 -8.99 -12.23 30.83
CA VAL A 566 -8.17 -13.28 30.22
C VAL A 566 -8.51 -14.63 30.85
N LEU A 567 -8.96 -15.57 30.02
CA LEU A 567 -9.20 -16.96 30.39
C LEU A 567 -8.13 -17.84 29.74
N ARG A 568 -7.91 -19.01 30.35
CA ARG A 568 -7.22 -20.14 29.74
C ARG A 568 -8.20 -21.29 29.59
N TYR A 569 -8.24 -21.90 28.42
CA TYR A 569 -8.95 -23.14 28.22
C TYR A 569 -8.04 -24.32 28.59
N ASN A 570 -8.40 -25.05 29.64
CA ASN A 570 -7.72 -26.29 29.96
C ASN A 570 -8.30 -27.42 29.09
N VAL A 571 -7.49 -27.94 28.17
CA VAL A 571 -7.89 -29.02 27.25
C VAL A 571 -8.19 -30.32 27.98
N ASP A 572 -7.45 -30.63 29.04
CA ASP A 572 -7.61 -31.86 29.82
C ASP A 572 -8.91 -31.84 30.65
N ASP A 573 -9.19 -30.69 31.30
CA ASP A 573 -10.39 -30.52 32.12
C ASP A 573 -11.63 -30.10 31.31
N GLY A 574 -11.44 -29.65 30.07
CA GLY A 574 -12.48 -29.14 29.19
C GLY A 574 -13.17 -27.86 29.70
N LYS A 575 -12.50 -27.07 30.54
CA LYS A 575 -13.08 -25.91 31.22
C LYS A 575 -12.26 -24.64 31.01
N PHE A 576 -12.94 -23.50 31.15
CA PHE A 576 -12.29 -22.19 31.25
C PHE A 576 -11.84 -21.94 32.69
N GLU A 577 -10.63 -21.44 32.82
CA GLU A 577 -10.04 -20.94 34.05
C GLU A 577 -9.75 -19.45 33.86
N GLU A 578 -10.25 -18.60 34.77
CA GLU A 578 -9.89 -17.18 34.75
C GLU A 578 -8.44 -17.04 35.22
N ILE A 579 -7.64 -16.37 34.39
CA ILE A 579 -6.24 -16.12 34.69
C ILE A 579 -6.07 -14.74 35.32
N ALA A 580 -6.66 -13.72 34.71
CA ALA A 580 -6.64 -12.36 35.24
C ALA A 580 -7.74 -11.50 34.61
N HIS A 581 -8.16 -10.45 35.32
CA HIS A 581 -9.03 -9.40 34.79
C HIS A 581 -8.53 -8.01 35.19
N ASP A 582 -8.93 -7.00 34.44
CA ASP A 582 -8.76 -5.61 34.84
C ASP A 582 -9.88 -5.22 35.82
N VAL A 583 -9.48 -4.58 36.91
CA VAL A 583 -10.37 -4.20 38.02
C VAL A 583 -11.04 -2.84 37.79
N HIS A 584 -10.53 -2.05 36.84
CA HIS A 584 -11.09 -0.73 36.55
C HIS A 584 -12.30 -0.88 35.61
N PRO A 585 -13.44 -0.25 35.93
CA PRO A 585 -14.58 -0.24 35.01
C PRO A 585 -14.26 0.67 33.83
N GLN A 586 -14.32 0.12 32.61
CA GLN A 586 -14.04 0.84 31.37
C GLN A 586 -15.03 0.41 30.29
N TRP A 587 -15.50 1.37 29.50
CA TRP A 587 -16.44 1.15 28.39
C TRP A 587 -15.68 0.65 27.16
N SER A 588 -15.41 -0.65 27.14
CA SER A 588 -14.48 -1.24 26.17
C SER A 588 -15.07 -1.33 24.77
N THR A 589 -14.30 -0.89 23.78
CA THR A 589 -14.70 -0.92 22.36
C THR A 589 -13.97 -2.02 21.60
N ALA A 590 -12.68 -2.23 21.87
CA ALA A 590 -11.87 -3.27 21.25
C ALA A 590 -10.70 -3.72 22.14
N CYS A 591 -10.21 -4.94 21.93
CA CYS A 591 -8.99 -5.47 22.57
C CYS A 591 -8.15 -6.29 21.60
N GLU A 592 -6.88 -6.53 21.96
CA GLU A 592 -5.99 -7.48 21.27
C GLU A 592 -4.86 -7.96 22.20
N PHE A 593 -4.32 -9.14 21.90
CA PHE A 593 -3.05 -9.56 22.50
C PHE A 593 -1.91 -8.75 21.86
N PHE A 594 -0.99 -8.22 22.65
CA PHE A 594 0.28 -7.70 22.10
C PHE A 594 1.33 -8.80 22.10
N ASP A 595 1.47 -9.48 23.24
CA ASP A 595 2.33 -10.64 23.43
C ASP A 595 1.62 -11.68 24.32
N ASP A 596 2.35 -12.54 25.04
CA ASP A 596 1.76 -13.60 25.89
C ASP A 596 1.21 -13.07 27.22
N ASP A 597 1.73 -11.93 27.67
CA ASP A 597 1.48 -11.36 28.98
C ASP A 597 0.95 -9.91 28.92
N THR A 598 1.03 -9.26 27.76
CA THR A 598 0.61 -7.89 27.50
C THR A 598 -0.59 -7.85 26.56
N PHE A 599 -1.59 -7.05 26.92
CA PHE A 599 -2.85 -6.87 26.21
C PHE A 599 -3.10 -5.38 25.96
N ILE A 600 -3.77 -5.05 24.87
CA ILE A 600 -4.23 -3.69 24.57
C ILE A 600 -5.75 -3.66 24.65
N CYS A 601 -6.29 -2.59 25.21
CA CYS A 601 -7.71 -2.26 25.24
C CYS A 601 -7.92 -0.83 24.76
N ALA A 602 -8.98 -0.62 23.99
CA ALA A 602 -9.51 0.70 23.66
C ALA A 602 -10.85 0.88 24.35
N GLU A 603 -11.15 2.12 24.73
CA GLU A 603 -12.46 2.49 25.29
C GLU A 603 -13.19 3.57 24.49
N ASP A 604 -14.46 3.78 24.84
CA ASP A 604 -15.38 4.75 24.21
C ASP A 604 -14.90 6.21 24.34
N GLY A 605 -14.21 6.56 25.42
CA GLY A 605 -13.61 7.88 25.61
C GLY A 605 -12.43 8.20 24.68
N GLY A 606 -12.07 7.30 23.76
CA GLY A 606 -10.95 7.48 22.84
C GLY A 606 -9.58 7.23 23.48
N ASN A 607 -9.54 6.51 24.61
CA ASN A 607 -8.30 6.14 25.30
C ASN A 607 -7.83 4.72 24.93
N LEU A 608 -6.51 4.53 25.02
CA LEU A 608 -5.81 3.25 24.91
C LEU A 608 -5.19 2.90 26.27
N ILE A 609 -5.32 1.64 26.64
CA ILE A 609 -4.85 1.07 27.90
C ILE A 609 -4.03 -0.19 27.57
N SER A 610 -2.78 -0.25 28.02
CA SER A 610 -1.98 -1.47 27.97
C SER A 610 -1.95 -2.15 29.34
N CYS A 611 -2.33 -3.42 29.37
CA CYS A 611 -2.45 -4.23 30.57
C CYS A 611 -1.44 -5.37 30.55
N HIS A 612 -0.85 -5.69 31.68
CA HIS A 612 0.14 -6.75 31.82
C HIS A 612 -0.23 -7.72 32.95
N LYS A 613 -0.08 -9.01 32.65
CA LYS A 613 -0.27 -10.12 33.58
C LYS A 613 1.03 -10.41 34.31
N ASP A 614 1.05 -10.22 35.63
CA ASP A 614 2.21 -10.52 36.46
C ASP A 614 2.26 -12.01 36.86
N SER A 615 2.72 -12.85 35.93
CA SER A 615 2.91 -14.30 36.15
C SER A 615 3.92 -14.61 37.27
N GLY A 616 4.77 -13.66 37.64
CA GLY A 616 5.89 -13.84 38.57
C GLY A 616 5.57 -13.58 40.05
N SER A 617 4.49 -12.86 40.38
CA SER A 617 4.14 -12.57 41.79
C SER A 617 3.94 -13.85 42.60
N THR A 618 4.35 -13.88 43.87
CA THR A 618 4.11 -15.05 44.75
C THR A 618 2.70 -15.07 45.34
N LYS A 619 1.91 -14.00 45.19
CA LYS A 619 0.56 -13.89 45.75
C LYS A 619 -0.48 -14.12 44.66
N GLU A 620 -1.36 -15.09 44.88
CA GLU A 620 -2.42 -15.46 43.93
C GLU A 620 -3.35 -14.28 43.59
N ASN A 621 -3.74 -13.48 44.59
CA ASN A 621 -4.57 -12.30 44.36
C ASN A 621 -3.92 -11.24 43.44
N GLU A 622 -2.58 -11.14 43.43
CA GLU A 622 -1.87 -10.20 42.56
C GLU A 622 -1.68 -10.75 41.14
N ARG A 623 -1.73 -12.09 40.97
CA ARG A 623 -1.69 -12.74 39.65
C ARG A 623 -2.99 -12.58 38.88
N ASN A 624 -4.11 -12.57 39.60
CA ASN A 624 -5.46 -12.50 39.02
C ASN A 624 -5.88 -11.08 38.63
N ILE A 625 -5.03 -10.08 38.88
CA ILE A 625 -5.30 -8.67 38.56
C ILE A 625 -4.33 -8.24 37.47
N LEU A 626 -4.88 -7.73 36.37
CA LEU A 626 -4.09 -7.10 35.32
C LEU A 626 -3.55 -5.75 35.80
N LYS A 627 -2.27 -5.49 35.55
CA LYS A 627 -1.63 -4.21 35.85
C LYS A 627 -1.66 -3.33 34.62
N GLU A 628 -2.27 -2.16 34.71
CA GLU A 628 -2.16 -1.14 33.66
C GLU A 628 -0.72 -0.60 33.64
N LEU A 629 -0.01 -0.82 32.52
CA LEU A 629 1.36 -0.34 32.29
C LEU A 629 1.41 0.95 31.46
N GLY A 630 0.39 1.20 30.67
CA GLY A 630 0.32 2.35 29.79
C GLY A 630 -1.10 2.87 29.65
N LEU A 631 -1.20 4.20 29.62
CA LEU A 631 -2.44 4.96 29.51
C LEU A 631 -2.19 6.10 28.52
N CYS A 632 -3.07 6.25 27.52
CA CYS A 632 -2.92 7.30 26.53
C CYS A 632 -4.26 7.69 25.92
N HIS A 633 -4.52 8.99 25.77
CA HIS A 633 -5.63 9.49 24.98
C HIS A 633 -5.24 9.56 23.50
N LEU A 634 -5.87 8.70 22.69
CA LEU A 634 -5.67 8.67 21.25
C LEU A 634 -6.49 9.77 20.56
N GLY A 635 -7.68 10.06 21.10
CA GLY A 635 -8.67 10.97 20.50
C GLY A 635 -9.51 10.31 19.39
N GLU A 636 -9.50 8.98 19.31
CA GLU A 636 -10.20 8.19 18.31
C GLU A 636 -10.86 6.97 18.92
N ASN A 637 -12.09 6.67 18.47
CA ASN A 637 -12.83 5.50 18.94
C ASN A 637 -12.47 4.31 18.07
N ILE A 638 -11.72 3.35 18.64
CA ILE A 638 -11.22 2.19 17.93
C ILE A 638 -12.27 1.08 17.88
N ASN A 639 -12.64 0.65 16.67
CA ASN A 639 -13.58 -0.44 16.45
C ASN A 639 -12.90 -1.81 16.34
N VAL A 640 -11.66 -1.85 15.87
CA VAL A 640 -10.97 -3.12 15.57
C VAL A 640 -9.47 -3.00 15.68
N PHE A 641 -8.88 -4.01 16.33
CA PHE A 641 -7.46 -4.33 16.26
C PHE A 641 -7.24 -5.56 15.39
N ARG A 642 -6.17 -5.57 14.60
CA ARG A 642 -5.70 -6.74 13.83
C ARG A 642 -4.18 -6.75 13.72
N HIS A 643 -3.56 -7.88 14.06
CA HIS A 643 -2.15 -8.12 13.77
C HIS A 643 -1.87 -8.04 12.26
N GLY A 644 -0.74 -7.43 11.93
CA GLY A 644 -0.26 -7.28 10.57
C GLY A 644 0.33 -5.90 10.30
N CYS A 645 0.94 -5.77 9.13
CA CYS A 645 1.53 -4.54 8.63
C CYS A 645 1.13 -4.39 7.16
N LEU A 646 0.98 -3.14 6.69
CA LEU A 646 0.69 -2.87 5.27
C LEU A 646 1.94 -2.95 4.40
N VAL A 647 3.11 -2.74 4.99
CA VAL A 647 4.40 -2.70 4.28
C VAL A 647 4.93 -4.12 4.10
N THR A 648 5.47 -4.40 2.90
CA THR A 648 6.08 -5.69 2.59
C THR A 648 7.37 -5.86 3.41
N GLN A 649 7.51 -6.97 4.13
CA GLN A 649 8.66 -7.28 4.99
C GLN A 649 9.99 -6.85 4.34
N GLN A 650 10.65 -5.86 4.95
CA GLN A 650 11.99 -5.47 4.58
C GLN A 650 13.03 -6.40 5.24
N THR A 651 14.21 -6.43 4.64
CA THR A 651 15.39 -7.26 4.85
C THR A 651 15.78 -7.59 6.30
N ALA A 652 16.51 -8.70 6.47
CA ALA A 652 17.01 -9.31 7.72
C ALA A 652 17.89 -8.43 8.67
N GLU A 653 17.99 -7.12 8.43
CA GLU A 653 18.79 -6.17 9.22
C GLU A 653 17.95 -5.00 9.80
N SER A 654 16.62 -5.16 9.95
CA SER A 654 15.80 -4.15 10.63
C SER A 654 16.00 -4.21 12.15
N THR A 655 16.18 -3.05 12.79
CA THR A 655 16.28 -2.93 14.25
C THR A 655 14.94 -3.23 14.96
N VAL A 656 13.85 -3.20 14.20
CA VAL A 656 12.47 -3.38 14.65
C VAL A 656 11.90 -4.67 14.06
N SER A 657 11.28 -5.50 14.90
CA SER A 657 10.54 -6.69 14.46
C SER A 657 9.15 -6.29 14.00
N LEU A 658 8.78 -6.63 12.76
CA LEU A 658 7.45 -6.41 12.20
C LEU A 658 6.41 -7.41 12.72
N GLU A 659 6.83 -8.45 13.45
CA GLU A 659 5.93 -9.48 13.99
C GLU A 659 5.01 -8.95 15.11
N THR A 660 5.37 -7.82 15.73
CA THR A 660 4.61 -7.20 16.83
C THR A 660 3.66 -6.08 16.37
N CYS A 661 3.57 -5.84 15.05
CA CYS A 661 2.74 -4.79 14.47
C CYS A 661 1.24 -5.11 14.57
N THR A 662 0.47 -4.17 15.10
CA THR A 662 -1.00 -4.28 15.22
C THR A 662 -1.66 -3.06 14.60
N LEU A 663 -2.48 -3.28 13.57
CA LEU A 663 -3.30 -2.25 12.94
C LEU A 663 -4.54 -1.93 13.77
N MET A 664 -4.92 -0.66 13.79
CA MET A 664 -6.11 -0.13 14.46
C MET A 664 -7.02 0.54 13.43
N GLY A 665 -8.33 0.29 13.52
CA GLY A 665 -9.34 0.99 12.71
C GLY A 665 -10.29 1.79 13.59
N GLY A 666 -10.34 3.11 13.38
CA GLY A 666 -11.19 4.05 14.12
C GLY A 666 -12.49 4.44 13.40
N VAL A 667 -13.41 5.08 14.13
CA VAL A 667 -14.72 5.54 13.62
C VAL A 667 -14.58 6.65 12.56
N SER A 668 -13.61 7.55 12.71
CA SER A 668 -13.39 8.67 11.77
C SER A 668 -12.84 8.25 10.39
N GLY A 669 -12.52 6.95 10.22
CA GLY A 669 -11.71 6.45 9.12
C GLY A 669 -10.21 6.42 9.42
N TYR A 670 -9.82 6.76 10.66
CA TYR A 670 -8.46 6.61 11.17
C TYR A 670 -7.96 5.17 11.02
N ILE A 671 -6.73 5.03 10.51
CA ILE A 671 -5.99 3.77 10.50
C ILE A 671 -4.67 4.03 11.21
N GLY A 672 -4.53 3.44 12.39
CA GLY A 672 -3.31 3.54 13.19
C GLY A 672 -2.50 2.26 13.15
N LEU A 673 -1.24 2.37 13.53
CA LEU A 673 -0.37 1.22 13.77
C LEU A 673 0.19 1.32 15.18
N LEU A 674 0.12 0.22 15.92
CA LEU A 674 0.83 0.06 17.16
C LEU A 674 2.04 -0.85 16.97
N LEU A 675 3.15 -0.46 17.59
CA LEU A 675 4.41 -1.17 17.59
C LEU A 675 4.91 -1.34 19.02
N GLN A 676 5.34 -2.55 19.38
CA GLN A 676 6.01 -2.79 20.65
C GLN A 676 7.47 -2.35 20.59
N LEU A 677 7.89 -1.51 21.53
CA LEU A 677 9.25 -0.97 21.61
C LEU A 677 10.09 -1.73 22.64
N THR A 678 11.40 -1.84 22.37
CA THR A 678 12.36 -2.28 23.40
C THR A 678 12.51 -1.18 24.46
N SER A 679 12.85 -1.56 25.70
CA SER A 679 13.03 -0.60 26.80
C SER A 679 14.02 0.53 26.46
N THR A 680 15.13 0.20 25.78
CA THR A 680 16.12 1.19 25.34
C THR A 680 15.57 2.17 24.31
N LEU A 681 14.79 1.68 23.34
CA LEU A 681 14.20 2.51 22.29
C LEU A 681 13.06 3.37 22.87
N TYR A 682 12.25 2.81 23.76
CA TYR A 682 11.19 3.53 24.46
C TYR A 682 11.75 4.73 25.24
N GLN A 683 12.81 4.56 26.03
CA GLN A 683 13.43 5.66 26.78
C GLN A 683 13.96 6.75 25.85
N LEU A 684 14.63 6.37 24.76
CA LEU A 684 15.14 7.30 23.77
C LEU A 684 14.00 8.13 23.14
N LEU A 685 12.96 7.46 22.64
CA LEU A 685 11.86 8.11 21.95
C LEU A 685 10.98 8.92 22.90
N MET A 686 10.77 8.45 24.14
CA MET A 686 10.04 9.21 25.15
C MET A 686 10.78 10.50 25.53
N SER A 687 12.10 10.45 25.71
CA SER A 687 12.89 11.66 25.94
C SER A 687 12.83 12.61 24.76
N LEU A 688 12.82 12.10 23.53
CA LEU A 688 12.67 12.91 22.32
C LEU A 688 11.27 13.53 22.24
N GLN A 689 10.22 12.78 22.59
CA GLN A 689 8.84 13.26 22.62
C GLN A 689 8.68 14.47 23.52
N LEU A 690 9.23 14.41 24.74
CA LEU A 690 9.19 15.52 25.69
C LEU A 690 9.92 16.75 25.14
N ALA A 691 11.12 16.57 24.56
CA ALA A 691 11.88 17.65 23.96
C ALA A 691 11.16 18.27 22.72
N LEU A 692 10.50 17.44 21.91
CA LEU A 692 9.71 17.89 20.77
C LEU A 692 8.44 18.62 21.19
N ALA A 693 7.75 18.18 22.25
CA ALA A 693 6.54 18.82 22.76
C ALA A 693 6.79 20.26 23.21
N ASP A 694 7.96 20.54 23.80
CA ASP A 694 8.37 21.89 24.20
C ASP A 694 8.75 22.77 23.00
N TYR A 695 9.29 22.17 21.93
CA TYR A 695 9.80 22.89 20.77
C TYR A 695 8.73 23.16 19.69
N VAL A 696 7.90 22.16 19.40
CA VAL A 696 6.93 22.20 18.29
C VAL A 696 5.71 23.02 18.73
N PRO A 697 5.41 24.15 18.06
CA PRO A 697 4.29 24.99 18.46
C PRO A 697 2.96 24.27 18.19
N SER A 698 2.20 24.02 19.25
CA SER A 698 0.87 23.45 19.15
C SER A 698 -0.16 24.42 18.59
N VAL A 699 -0.96 23.96 17.64
CA VAL A 699 -2.09 24.72 17.09
C VAL A 699 -3.11 24.95 18.19
N GLY A 700 -3.45 26.21 18.46
CA GLY A 700 -4.35 26.57 19.57
C GLY A 700 -3.70 26.56 20.96
N LYS A 701 -2.37 26.37 21.05
CA LYS A 701 -1.60 26.32 22.32
C LYS A 701 -2.08 25.24 23.28
N ILE A 702 -2.50 24.10 22.74
CA ILE A 702 -2.87 22.91 23.53
C ILE A 702 -1.59 22.18 23.91
N ASP A 703 -1.36 21.95 25.19
CA ASP A 703 -0.23 21.17 25.66
C ASP A 703 -0.34 19.71 25.20
N HIS A 704 0.74 19.15 24.62
CA HIS A 704 0.74 17.79 24.09
C HIS A 704 0.53 16.75 25.20
N GLY A 705 1.18 16.93 26.35
CA GLY A 705 1.03 16.05 27.50
C GLY A 705 -0.40 16.05 28.03
N ALA A 706 -1.02 17.23 28.13
CA ALA A 706 -2.43 17.36 28.52
C ALA A 706 -3.37 16.71 27.50
N TRP A 707 -3.12 16.85 26.20
CA TRP A 707 -3.91 16.20 25.15
C TRP A 707 -3.82 14.66 25.21
N ARG A 708 -2.64 14.10 25.46
CA ARG A 708 -2.42 12.65 25.54
C ARG A 708 -2.75 12.04 26.91
N SER A 709 -3.05 12.85 27.92
CA SER A 709 -3.41 12.38 29.26
C SER A 709 -4.72 11.59 29.21
N PHE A 710 -4.75 10.48 29.94
CA PHE A 710 -5.91 9.61 30.02
C PHE A 710 -7.02 10.34 30.79
N GLU A 711 -8.21 10.36 30.21
CA GLU A 711 -9.39 10.99 30.82
C GLU A 711 -10.61 10.06 30.64
N SER A 712 -11.12 9.51 31.73
CA SER A 712 -12.39 8.77 31.77
C SER A 712 -13.29 9.28 32.88
N ASP A 713 -14.52 8.76 32.98
CA ASP A 713 -15.53 9.20 33.95
C ASP A 713 -15.01 9.13 35.40
N GLY A 714 -14.53 10.27 35.91
CA GLY A 714 -14.02 10.42 37.27
C GLY A 714 -12.58 9.97 37.48
N ARG A 715 -11.81 9.69 36.41
CA ARG A 715 -10.39 9.31 36.47
C ARG A 715 -9.59 10.10 35.42
N SER A 716 -8.55 10.78 35.89
CA SER A 716 -7.60 11.50 35.03
C SER A 716 -6.18 11.10 35.43
N ASP A 717 -5.40 10.58 34.48
CA ASP A 717 -4.03 10.10 34.69
C ASP A 717 -3.10 10.65 33.60
N VAL A 718 -1.85 10.89 33.96
CA VAL A 718 -0.83 11.34 33.00
C VAL A 718 -0.51 10.21 32.02
N SER A 719 -0.32 10.56 30.75
CA SER A 719 0.06 9.59 29.73
C SER A 719 1.36 8.87 30.10
N CYS A 720 1.36 7.55 29.99
CA CYS A 720 2.52 6.70 30.29
C CYS A 720 2.52 5.45 29.40
N GLY A 721 3.67 4.80 29.24
CA GLY A 721 3.79 3.55 28.48
C GLY A 721 3.58 3.64 26.96
N PHE A 722 3.19 4.80 26.42
CA PHE A 722 3.00 5.05 24.98
C PHE A 722 3.94 6.14 24.46
N VAL A 723 4.33 6.02 23.19
CA VAL A 723 5.07 7.05 22.45
C VAL A 723 4.24 7.45 21.24
N ASP A 724 4.05 8.75 21.05
CA ASP A 724 3.31 9.35 19.95
C ASP A 724 4.17 9.42 18.69
N GLY A 725 4.01 8.43 17.81
CA GLY A 725 4.73 8.35 16.53
C GLY A 725 4.54 9.59 15.65
N ASP A 726 3.35 10.19 15.65
CA ASP A 726 3.05 11.37 14.82
C ASP A 726 3.92 12.56 15.23
N LEU A 727 4.15 12.74 16.53
CA LEU A 727 5.05 13.79 17.03
C LEU A 727 6.52 13.44 16.72
N ILE A 728 6.93 12.19 16.91
CA ILE A 728 8.31 11.76 16.66
C ILE A 728 8.73 11.98 15.20
N GLU A 729 7.84 11.71 14.24
CA GLU A 729 8.14 11.89 12.82
C GLU A 729 8.42 13.35 12.44
N THR A 730 7.83 14.33 13.15
CA THR A 730 8.11 15.75 12.91
C THR A 730 9.58 16.12 13.06
N TYR A 731 10.36 15.32 13.80
CA TYR A 731 11.81 15.49 13.92
C TYR A 731 12.52 15.47 12.56
N LEU A 732 12.02 14.68 11.60
CA LEU A 732 12.60 14.58 10.25
C LEU A 732 12.45 15.88 9.43
N ASP A 733 11.49 16.72 9.79
CA ASP A 733 11.19 17.98 9.12
C ASP A 733 11.94 19.17 9.75
N LEU A 734 12.57 18.97 10.90
CA LEU A 734 13.34 20.02 11.58
C LEU A 734 14.69 20.31 10.89
N PRO A 735 15.16 21.57 10.92
CA PRO A 735 16.51 21.92 10.46
C PRO A 735 17.60 21.19 11.26
N LYS A 736 18.71 20.83 10.60
CA LYS A 736 19.84 20.12 11.23
C LYS A 736 20.40 20.81 12.48
N SER A 737 20.37 22.14 12.54
CA SER A 737 20.81 22.90 13.72
C SER A 737 19.95 22.62 14.95
N VAL A 738 18.64 22.51 14.75
CA VAL A 738 17.65 22.21 15.82
C VAL A 738 17.77 20.75 16.24
N GLN A 739 17.94 19.85 15.26
CA GLN A 739 18.16 18.43 15.53
C GLN A 739 19.37 18.19 16.45
N GLN A 740 20.46 18.97 16.27
CA GLN A 740 21.66 18.92 17.11
C GLN A 740 21.43 19.48 18.52
N GLU A 741 20.59 20.51 18.65
CA GLU A 741 20.21 21.09 19.95
C GLU A 741 19.38 20.08 20.75
N LEU A 742 18.32 19.53 20.16
CA LEU A 742 17.43 18.57 20.82
C LEU A 742 18.17 17.32 21.31
N ILE A 743 19.17 16.84 20.58
CA ILE A 743 19.98 15.68 21.00
C ILE A 743 20.76 15.95 22.28
N GLN A 744 21.23 17.19 22.50
CA GLN A 744 21.97 17.54 23.71
C GLN A 744 21.09 17.51 24.96
N ASP A 745 19.77 17.62 24.78
CA ASP A 745 18.78 17.63 25.86
C ASP A 745 18.23 16.23 26.18
N LEU A 746 18.57 15.20 25.39
CA LEU A 746 18.09 13.84 25.63
C LEU A 746 18.66 13.24 26.92
N ARG A 747 17.78 12.67 27.74
CA ARG A 747 18.10 12.05 29.03
C ARG A 747 17.42 10.69 29.13
N GLY A 748 18.17 9.65 29.49
CA GLY A 748 17.67 8.30 29.75
C GLY A 748 17.32 8.09 31.22
N GLU A 749 17.24 6.83 31.63
CA GLU A 749 17.01 6.48 33.04
C GLU A 749 18.04 7.10 33.97
N ASN A 750 17.59 7.54 35.15
CA ASN A 750 18.39 8.25 36.15
C ASN A 750 19.03 9.55 35.64
N ASN A 751 18.44 10.18 34.62
CA ASN A 751 18.88 11.46 34.06
C ASN A 751 20.27 11.41 33.39
N ILE A 752 20.68 10.22 32.92
CA ILE A 752 21.95 9.99 32.23
C ILE A 752 21.81 10.47 30.77
N PRO A 753 22.76 11.26 30.23
CA PRO A 753 22.72 11.67 28.83
C PRO A 753 22.71 10.46 27.89
N ILE A 754 21.81 10.45 26.92
CA ILE A 754 21.78 9.41 25.90
C ILE A 754 22.79 9.78 24.82
N ASN A 755 23.79 8.92 24.59
CA ASN A 755 24.81 9.17 23.58
C ASN A 755 24.32 8.67 22.22
N THR A 756 23.69 9.56 21.45
CA THR A 756 23.17 9.28 20.11
C THR A 756 23.55 10.41 19.16
N THR A 757 23.88 10.09 17.92
CA THR A 757 24.16 11.09 16.87
C THR A 757 22.90 11.46 16.08
N VAL A 758 22.91 12.63 15.43
CA VAL A 758 21.80 13.05 14.54
C VAL A 758 21.56 12.00 13.45
N GLU A 759 22.63 11.46 12.87
CA GLU A 759 22.56 10.49 11.78
C GLU A 759 21.94 9.17 12.24
N GLU A 760 22.27 8.70 13.44
CA GLU A 760 21.66 7.50 14.03
C GLU A 760 20.18 7.72 14.36
N LEU A 761 19.82 8.86 14.96
CA LEU A 761 18.44 9.14 15.34
C LEU A 761 17.54 9.31 14.11
N VAL A 762 18.02 10.04 13.09
CA VAL A 762 17.32 10.16 11.80
C VAL A 762 17.15 8.78 11.17
N LYS A 763 18.20 7.94 11.19
CA LYS A 763 18.09 6.57 10.66
C LYS A 763 17.02 5.75 11.38
N ILE A 764 16.97 5.81 12.72
CA ILE A 764 15.96 5.10 13.52
C ILE A 764 14.54 5.60 13.18
N ILE A 765 14.33 6.91 13.12
CA ILE A 765 13.00 7.48 12.84
C ILE A 765 12.60 7.20 11.38
N GLU A 766 13.53 7.25 10.43
CA GLU A 766 13.27 6.83 9.04
C GLU A 766 12.94 5.34 8.95
N GLU A 767 13.57 4.48 9.74
CA GLU A 767 13.22 3.05 9.82
C GLU A 767 11.80 2.87 10.37
N LEU A 768 11.43 3.61 11.42
CA LEU A 768 10.07 3.59 11.99
C LEU A 768 9.03 4.15 11.02
N ALA A 769 9.31 5.26 10.34
CA ALA A 769 8.38 5.86 9.37
C ALA A 769 8.15 5.00 8.11
N ARG A 770 9.01 4.00 7.88
CA ARG A 770 8.86 3.04 6.78
C ARG A 770 7.93 1.88 7.12
N ILE A 771 7.52 1.69 8.37
CA ILE A 771 6.69 0.54 8.77
C ILE A 771 5.20 0.73 8.47
N HIS A 772 4.76 1.94 8.10
CA HIS A 772 3.35 2.26 7.87
C HIS A 772 3.10 3.08 6.61
#